data_AF-A0A8T5V244-F1
#
_entry.id   AF-A0A8T5V244-F1
#
_cell.length_a   1.000
_cell.length_b   1.000
_cell.length_c   1.000
_cell.angle_alpha   90.00
_cell.angle_beta   90.00
_cell.angle_gamma   90.00
#
_symmetry.space_group_name_H-M   'P 1'
#
loop_
_entity.id
_entity.type
_entity.pdbx_description
1 polymer ?
#
loop_
_entity_poly.entity_id
_entity_poly.type
_entity_poly.pdbx_seq_one_letter_code
_entity_poly.pdbx_strand_id
1 'polypeptide(L)'
;MIDPNAIAALKVYPPIGVARVGNAQGAGDYVIGPEMIGGASTLPGTTPEQPARFVEDFRTANGEIKLQAARFRIYAHMKDGSVQEVTAASAKIEWRVCIANLKAGWYEFNQAMDLGPLSQNALQRNRELVLPDARWKLDITPPPRSIVGQGAGPIRLDDGAFWASPVYLGELRTDEEGRLIFLGGNGVSRPFRKGTRPLTFANNPGWHDDVSDGPVRAQVTFAGHAPIDAEPGYVCVTPPNYAPGLFGLVTMDDVVREVFYDKGWIPRPVKTSFVNDVQPIFQRLTGLQCVNHGLFVVHGFGSPLDAQNAQVLAKLNDTSAANAAWRTAVLALFRDPGAGGALIEDQIAQVFGDAVDQFFEGPPKPSNSLLAVTKTQYAHLKRWAAGTFDADGPSRQPPQPQDFDALAPEVQVMHLERASLHDCLGGPFHPAMEMTWVMRIPLMWASAYRLKVLAGEQPARQDFGGTRTPAVCTGANGPHDGVAAGCLTRFLGVPWQTDHTSCNSAADYFPSTFLSMPTFWGPRAPDQVLADGNYLRAAAIAPLGQATQQQTFKHLMNRVDWLRDIRGNDYYDRLSNMIAEWSELGMVLPVKNAPASLPVQDLRVEQGRRDSNGPIDVTADPKYHAVEDMESLFLPQTTAGLAQRRGARKTAPPPKRTYRPGEI
;
A
#
# COMPACT_ATOMS: atom_id res chain seq x y z
N MET A 1 -22.58 -11.98 29.09
CA MET A 1 -22.17 -10.76 29.82
C MET A 1 -20.75 -10.97 30.27
N ILE A 2 -19.83 -10.06 29.94
CA ILE A 2 -18.40 -10.19 30.29
C ILE A 2 -18.25 -9.95 31.79
N ASP A 3 -17.71 -10.91 32.54
CA ASP A 3 -17.36 -10.72 33.96
C ASP A 3 -16.01 -9.98 34.06
N PRO A 4 -15.96 -8.73 34.55
CA PRO A 4 -14.72 -7.96 34.62
C PRO A 4 -13.65 -8.62 35.50
N ASN A 5 -14.04 -9.42 36.50
CA ASN A 5 -13.09 -10.09 37.39
C ASN A 5 -12.39 -11.29 36.72
N ALA A 6 -12.97 -11.80 35.62
CA ALA A 6 -12.42 -12.89 34.83
C ALA A 6 -11.51 -12.41 33.67
N ILE A 7 -11.42 -11.09 33.45
CA ILE A 7 -10.54 -10.50 32.42
C ILE A 7 -9.07 -10.63 32.87
N ALA A 8 -8.22 -11.13 31.98
CA ALA A 8 -6.77 -11.11 32.14
C ALA A 8 -6.16 -9.84 31.53
N ALA A 9 -6.63 -9.44 30.35
CA ALA A 9 -6.23 -8.20 29.70
C ALA A 9 -7.32 -7.68 28.75
N LEU A 10 -7.38 -6.36 28.59
CA LEU A 10 -8.08 -5.70 27.48
C LEU A 10 -7.05 -5.23 26.47
N LYS A 11 -7.32 -5.40 25.18
CA LYS A 11 -6.40 -4.97 24.12
C LYS A 11 -7.14 -4.33 22.96
N VAL A 12 -6.56 -3.26 22.41
CA VAL A 12 -7.03 -2.62 21.19
C VAL A 12 -6.57 -3.43 19.96
N TYR A 13 -7.47 -3.62 19.01
CA TYR A 13 -7.23 -4.27 17.73
C TYR A 13 -7.78 -3.42 16.57
N PRO A 14 -7.13 -3.38 15.39
CA PRO A 14 -5.83 -3.96 15.11
C PRO A 14 -4.73 -3.32 15.98
N PRO A 15 -3.65 -4.05 16.30
CA PRO A 15 -2.53 -3.46 17.02
C PRO A 15 -1.91 -2.27 16.28
N ILE A 16 -1.92 -2.33 14.94
CA ILE A 16 -1.49 -1.27 14.04
C ILE A 16 -2.57 -1.12 12.96
N GLY A 17 -3.39 -0.09 13.05
CA GLY A 17 -4.37 0.26 12.04
C GLY A 17 -3.75 1.14 10.95
N VAL A 18 -4.20 0.95 9.70
CA VAL A 18 -3.73 1.72 8.54
C VAL A 18 -4.90 2.50 7.95
N ALA A 19 -4.81 3.82 8.07
CA ALA A 19 -5.70 4.76 7.39
C ALA A 19 -4.98 5.34 6.16
N ARG A 20 -5.74 5.74 5.14
CA ARG A 20 -5.18 6.34 3.91
C ARG A 20 -5.86 7.66 3.62
N VAL A 21 -5.06 8.63 3.19
CA VAL A 21 -5.57 9.95 2.81
C VAL A 21 -6.49 9.87 1.59
N GLY A 22 -7.47 10.77 1.54
CA GLY A 22 -8.43 10.91 0.44
C GLY A 22 -8.93 12.36 0.40
N ASN A 23 -9.30 12.87 -0.77
CA ASN A 23 -9.76 14.25 -0.91
C ASN A 23 -11.28 14.41 -0.83
N ALA A 24 -12.05 13.31 -0.81
CA ALA A 24 -13.49 13.37 -0.60
C ALA A 24 -13.83 13.92 0.78
N GLN A 25 -14.89 14.75 0.87
CA GLN A 25 -15.26 15.45 2.10
C GLN A 25 -16.60 15.01 2.69
N GLY A 26 -17.36 14.14 1.99
CA GLY A 26 -18.65 13.69 2.48
C GLY A 26 -18.53 12.79 3.71
N ALA A 27 -19.51 12.88 4.61
CA ALA A 27 -19.50 12.10 5.83
C ALA A 27 -19.46 10.58 5.60
N GLY A 28 -20.04 10.08 4.50
CA GLY A 28 -20.00 8.66 4.12
C GLY A 28 -18.92 8.29 3.10
N ASP A 29 -18.04 9.23 2.74
CA ASP A 29 -17.09 9.06 1.62
C ASP A 29 -15.78 8.38 2.06
N TYR A 30 -15.91 7.19 2.65
CA TYR A 30 -14.78 6.37 3.07
C TYR A 30 -15.08 4.87 2.98
N VAL A 31 -14.02 4.07 2.96
CA VAL A 31 -14.05 2.61 3.13
C VAL A 31 -13.37 2.24 4.44
N ILE A 32 -13.68 1.08 5.02
CA ILE A 32 -12.92 0.53 6.14
C ILE A 32 -11.76 -0.29 5.59
N GLY A 33 -10.54 -0.09 6.10
CA GLY A 33 -9.37 -0.88 5.70
C GLY A 33 -9.55 -2.39 5.95
N PRO A 34 -8.71 -3.24 5.35
CA PRO A 34 -8.87 -4.69 5.48
C PRO A 34 -8.78 -5.17 6.92
N GLU A 35 -9.80 -5.90 7.38
CA GLU A 35 -9.82 -6.57 8.69
C GLU A 35 -9.48 -8.06 8.58
N MET A 36 -9.40 -8.60 7.35
CA MET A 36 -8.97 -9.97 7.08
C MET A 36 -7.64 -10.01 6.33
N ILE A 37 -6.74 -10.92 6.72
CA ILE A 37 -5.46 -11.19 6.03
C ILE A 37 -5.71 -11.48 4.54
N GLY A 38 -5.17 -10.63 3.66
CA GLY A 38 -5.37 -10.75 2.22
C GLY A 38 -6.77 -10.37 1.74
N GLY A 39 -7.65 -9.91 2.64
CA GLY A 39 -9.00 -9.44 2.34
C GLY A 39 -9.01 -8.05 1.70
N ALA A 40 -10.20 -7.67 1.21
CA ALA A 40 -10.44 -6.33 0.69
C ALA A 40 -10.82 -5.36 1.83
N SER A 41 -10.70 -4.06 1.55
CA SER A 41 -11.43 -3.04 2.30
C SER A 41 -12.94 -3.29 2.21
N THR A 42 -13.72 -2.80 3.16
CA THR A 42 -15.18 -2.98 3.21
C THR A 42 -15.95 -1.66 3.14
N LEU A 43 -17.19 -1.74 2.66
CA LEU A 43 -18.14 -0.63 2.62
C LEU A 43 -18.90 -0.57 3.96
N PRO A 44 -18.72 0.49 4.77
CA PRO A 44 -19.40 0.62 6.05
C PRO A 44 -20.92 0.80 5.85
N GLY A 45 -21.71 0.35 6.83
CA GLY A 45 -23.16 0.57 6.86
C GLY A 45 -24.00 -0.49 6.12
N THR A 46 -23.39 -1.61 5.72
CA THR A 46 -24.10 -2.81 5.23
C THR A 46 -23.90 -3.97 6.22
N THR A 47 -24.84 -4.92 6.28
CA THR A 47 -24.75 -6.08 7.17
C THR A 47 -25.14 -7.37 6.42
N PRO A 48 -24.19 -8.27 6.12
CA PRO A 48 -22.75 -8.14 6.35
C PRO A 48 -22.14 -7.03 5.49
N GLU A 49 -21.02 -6.46 5.94
CA GLU A 49 -20.29 -5.46 5.17
C GLU A 49 -19.82 -6.04 3.83
N GLN A 50 -19.97 -5.27 2.76
CA GLN A 50 -19.59 -5.71 1.42
C GLN A 50 -18.13 -5.34 1.10
N PRO A 51 -17.38 -6.18 0.36
CA PRO A 51 -16.03 -5.84 -0.04
C PRO A 51 -16.02 -4.71 -1.07
N ALA A 52 -15.22 -3.67 -0.82
CA ALA A 52 -14.93 -2.60 -1.77
C ALA A 52 -13.99 -3.12 -2.88
N ARG A 53 -14.42 -3.02 -4.14
CA ARG A 53 -13.71 -3.61 -5.29
C ARG A 53 -13.68 -2.72 -6.52
N PHE A 54 -14.71 -1.90 -6.72
CA PHE A 54 -14.90 -1.17 -7.97
C PHE A 54 -14.70 0.34 -7.78
N VAL A 55 -14.63 1.07 -8.89
CA VAL A 55 -14.28 2.50 -8.87
C VAL A 55 -15.26 3.32 -8.04
N GLU A 56 -16.55 2.98 -8.05
CA GLU A 56 -17.59 3.60 -7.23
C GLU A 56 -17.38 3.43 -5.72
N ASP A 57 -16.64 2.39 -5.31
CA ASP A 57 -16.36 2.10 -3.91
C ASP A 57 -15.23 3.00 -3.38
N PHE A 58 -14.27 3.35 -4.23
CA PHE A 58 -13.08 4.13 -3.88
C PHE A 58 -13.14 5.59 -4.29
N ARG A 59 -14.11 5.98 -5.13
CA ARG A 59 -14.29 7.37 -5.57
C ARG A 59 -15.73 7.85 -5.42
N THR A 60 -15.87 9.15 -5.20
CA THR A 60 -17.18 9.82 -5.27
C THR A 60 -17.64 9.95 -6.72
N ALA A 61 -18.92 10.26 -6.94
CA ALA A 61 -19.45 10.54 -8.28
C ALA A 61 -18.73 11.73 -8.95
N ASN A 62 -18.19 12.66 -8.16
CA ASN A 62 -17.39 13.78 -8.65
C ASN A 62 -15.94 13.38 -8.92
N GLY A 63 -15.53 12.13 -8.69
CA GLY A 63 -14.19 11.61 -8.96
C GLY A 63 -13.15 11.88 -7.86
N GLU A 64 -13.57 12.32 -6.68
CA GLU A 64 -12.68 12.47 -5.52
C GLU A 64 -12.35 11.09 -4.93
N ILE A 65 -11.14 10.90 -4.44
CA ILE A 65 -10.70 9.68 -3.76
C ILE A 65 -11.28 9.66 -2.35
N LYS A 66 -12.04 8.61 -2.04
CA LYS A 66 -12.56 8.34 -0.70
C LYS A 66 -11.43 7.99 0.25
N LEU A 67 -11.57 8.36 1.53
CA LEU A 67 -10.59 8.00 2.55
C LEU A 67 -10.65 6.49 2.83
N GLN A 68 -9.55 5.92 3.33
CA GLN A 68 -9.58 4.62 4.00
C GLN A 68 -9.48 4.85 5.51
N ALA A 69 -10.48 4.41 6.25
CA ALA A 69 -10.49 4.46 7.70
C ALA A 69 -9.81 3.24 8.32
N ALA A 70 -9.22 3.42 9.50
CA ALA A 70 -8.87 2.33 10.40
C ALA A 70 -9.98 2.17 11.45
N ARG A 71 -10.63 1.00 11.50
CA ARG A 71 -11.58 0.64 12.56
C ARG A 71 -10.85 -0.06 13.69
N PHE A 72 -11.04 0.40 14.93
CA PHE A 72 -10.47 -0.17 16.13
C PHE A 72 -11.56 -0.74 17.05
N ARG A 73 -11.30 -1.95 17.54
CA ARG A 73 -12.12 -2.78 18.42
C ARG A 73 -11.36 -3.04 19.73
N ILE A 74 -12.08 -3.43 20.78
CA ILE A 74 -11.46 -3.88 22.03
C ILE A 74 -11.83 -5.34 22.24
N TYR A 75 -10.85 -6.18 22.54
CA TYR A 75 -11.09 -7.57 22.92
C TYR A 75 -10.62 -7.80 24.35
N ALA A 76 -11.47 -8.47 25.13
CA ALA A 76 -11.15 -9.01 26.43
C ALA A 76 -10.54 -10.41 26.25
N HIS A 77 -9.30 -10.57 26.71
CA HIS A 77 -8.63 -11.85 26.86
C HIS A 77 -8.92 -12.34 28.27
N MET A 78 -9.65 -13.45 28.38
CA MET A 78 -10.14 -13.99 29.64
C MET A 78 -9.12 -14.91 30.30
N LYS A 79 -9.20 -15.09 31.62
CA LYS A 79 -8.29 -15.97 32.38
C LYS A 79 -8.42 -17.45 32.01
N ASP A 80 -9.54 -17.86 31.42
CA ASP A 80 -9.77 -19.22 30.93
C ASP A 80 -9.24 -19.46 29.51
N GLY A 81 -8.68 -18.43 28.87
CA GLY A 81 -8.15 -18.48 27.51
C GLY A 81 -9.15 -18.10 26.41
N SER A 82 -10.42 -17.85 26.74
CA SER A 82 -11.40 -17.35 25.75
C SER A 82 -11.18 -15.87 25.42
N VAL A 83 -11.67 -15.45 24.24
CA VAL A 83 -11.61 -14.06 23.78
C VAL A 83 -13.03 -13.56 23.49
N GLN A 84 -13.34 -12.33 23.88
CA GLN A 84 -14.64 -11.71 23.63
C GLN A 84 -14.47 -10.25 23.21
N GLU A 85 -15.22 -9.80 22.19
CA GLU A 85 -15.25 -8.38 21.84
C GLU A 85 -16.01 -7.58 22.93
N VAL A 86 -15.45 -6.43 23.29
CA VAL A 86 -16.07 -5.46 24.19
C VAL A 86 -16.65 -4.33 23.34
N THR A 87 -17.97 -4.18 23.40
CA THR A 87 -18.71 -3.12 22.70
C THR A 87 -19.46 -2.23 23.69
N ALA A 88 -20.05 -1.14 23.20
CA ALA A 88 -20.89 -0.23 23.98
C ALA A 88 -22.08 -0.91 24.67
N ALA A 89 -22.52 -2.08 24.16
CA ALA A 89 -23.56 -2.89 24.79
C ALA A 89 -23.11 -3.53 26.12
N SER A 90 -21.80 -3.69 26.33
CA SER A 90 -21.23 -4.38 27.49
C SER A 90 -20.51 -3.44 28.47
N ALA A 91 -20.00 -2.29 28.00
CA ALA A 91 -19.23 -1.34 28.79
C ALA A 91 -19.22 0.05 28.16
N LYS A 92 -18.92 1.08 28.96
CA LYS A 92 -18.55 2.39 28.43
C LYS A 92 -17.11 2.31 27.90
N ILE A 93 -16.90 2.73 26.64
CA ILE A 93 -15.58 2.79 26.01
C ILE A 93 -15.22 4.24 25.74
N GLU A 94 -14.15 4.75 26.37
CA GLU A 94 -13.54 6.02 26.01
C GLU A 94 -12.28 5.73 25.17
N TRP A 95 -12.28 6.19 23.93
CA TRP A 95 -11.11 6.17 23.06
C TRP A 95 -10.33 7.46 23.22
N ARG A 96 -9.00 7.38 23.14
CA ARG A 96 -8.10 8.52 23.09
C ARG A 96 -7.02 8.32 22.04
N VAL A 97 -6.85 9.29 21.15
CA VAL A 97 -5.89 9.24 20.05
C VAL A 97 -4.90 10.39 20.18
N CYS A 98 -3.62 10.05 20.10
CA CYS A 98 -2.50 10.99 20.06
C CYS A 98 -1.78 10.79 18.73
N ILE A 99 -1.74 11.77 17.84
CA ILE A 99 -1.06 11.67 16.54
C ILE A 99 -0.18 12.89 16.29
N ALA A 100 0.84 12.72 15.44
CA ALA A 100 1.68 13.82 15.01
C ALA A 100 2.21 13.58 13.59
N ASN A 101 2.55 14.67 12.92
CA ASN A 101 3.44 14.64 11.76
C ASN A 101 4.75 15.33 12.13
N LEU A 102 5.81 14.54 12.10
CA LEU A 102 7.13 14.92 12.56
C LEU A 102 8.16 14.98 11.41
N LYS A 103 7.71 14.86 10.15
CA LYS A 103 8.61 14.69 9.00
C LYS A 103 9.52 15.89 8.77
N ALA A 104 8.99 17.11 8.88
CA ALA A 104 9.73 18.33 8.57
C ALA A 104 10.79 18.67 9.64
N GLY A 105 10.51 18.36 10.91
CA GLY A 105 11.47 18.54 12.01
C GLY A 105 12.56 17.47 12.08
N TRP A 106 12.37 16.34 11.39
CA TRP A 106 13.24 15.16 11.45
C TRP A 106 14.54 15.29 10.64
N TYR A 107 15.24 14.17 10.45
CA TYR A 107 16.44 14.05 9.63
C TYR A 107 16.11 13.66 8.20
N GLU A 108 17.03 13.98 7.30
CA GLU A 108 16.97 13.59 5.90
C GLU A 108 16.88 12.06 5.76
N PHE A 109 16.18 11.61 4.72
CA PHE A 109 16.30 10.24 4.26
C PHE A 109 17.37 10.19 3.17
N ASN A 110 18.48 9.52 3.46
CA ASN A 110 19.54 9.25 2.48
C ASN A 110 19.49 7.77 2.08
N GLN A 111 19.49 6.89 3.08
CA GLN A 111 19.41 5.45 2.93
C GLN A 111 18.91 4.84 4.25
N ALA A 112 18.42 3.59 4.23
CA ALA A 112 18.11 2.87 5.45
C ALA A 112 19.34 2.74 6.36
N MET A 113 19.15 3.00 7.66
CA MET A 113 20.24 3.06 8.65
C MET A 113 20.55 1.72 9.32
N ASP A 114 20.00 0.63 8.80
CA ASP A 114 20.21 -0.75 9.28
C ASP A 114 20.87 -1.66 8.22
N LEU A 115 21.47 -1.07 7.19
CA LEU A 115 22.19 -1.75 6.11
C LEU A 115 23.67 -2.04 6.43
N GLY A 116 24.08 -1.89 7.69
CA GLY A 116 25.45 -2.14 8.12
C GLY A 116 26.45 -1.18 7.43
N PRO A 117 27.48 -1.68 6.72
CA PRO A 117 28.49 -0.83 6.08
C PRO A 117 27.95 0.17 5.04
N LEU A 118 26.77 -0.09 4.48
CA LEU A 118 26.11 0.80 3.52
C LEU A 118 25.28 1.90 4.19
N SER A 119 25.09 1.86 5.50
CA SER A 119 24.28 2.86 6.19
C SER A 119 24.96 4.23 6.21
N GLN A 120 24.19 5.25 5.90
CA GLN A 120 24.67 6.63 5.83
C GLN A 120 24.18 7.46 7.01
N ASN A 121 25.01 8.42 7.44
CA ASN A 121 24.56 9.46 8.36
C ASN A 121 23.53 10.37 7.69
N ALA A 122 22.66 10.97 8.48
CA ALA A 122 21.69 11.95 7.99
C ALA A 122 21.77 13.25 8.80
N LEU A 123 21.66 14.37 8.10
CA LEU A 123 21.57 15.69 8.71
C LEU A 123 20.09 16.03 8.96
N GLN A 124 19.84 17.01 9.83
CA GLN A 124 18.47 17.48 10.04
C GLN A 124 17.90 18.08 8.75
N ARG A 125 16.62 17.78 8.46
CA ARG A 125 15.83 18.55 7.48
C ARG A 125 15.66 19.97 8.00
N ASN A 126 15.49 20.92 7.07
CA ASN A 126 15.31 22.34 7.41
C ASN A 126 16.47 22.91 8.26
N ARG A 127 17.70 22.41 8.08
CA ARG A 127 18.86 22.86 8.87
C ARG A 127 19.35 24.26 8.49
N GLU A 128 19.09 24.66 7.26
CA GLU A 128 19.34 25.98 6.71
C GLU A 128 18.37 27.05 7.25
N LEU A 129 17.26 26.62 7.87
CA LEU A 129 16.38 27.52 8.60
C LEU A 129 16.96 27.79 9.99
N VAL A 130 17.41 29.02 10.23
CA VAL A 130 17.91 29.45 11.55
C VAL A 130 16.74 29.59 12.51
N LEU A 131 16.45 28.54 13.27
CA LEU A 131 15.37 28.45 14.26
C LEU A 131 15.90 28.04 15.65
N PRO A 132 16.75 28.86 16.32
CA PRO A 132 17.19 28.57 17.69
C PRO A 132 15.97 28.43 18.61
N ASP A 133 15.90 27.32 19.34
CA ASP A 133 14.82 27.01 20.30
C ASP A 133 13.39 26.97 19.72
N ALA A 134 13.26 26.95 18.39
CA ALA A 134 11.97 27.02 17.70
C ALA A 134 11.77 25.91 16.64
N ARG A 135 12.62 24.88 16.62
CA ARG A 135 12.49 23.74 15.69
C ARG A 135 11.15 22.99 15.84
N TRP A 136 10.55 23.01 17.03
CA TRP A 136 9.21 22.46 17.27
C TRP A 136 8.13 23.06 16.35
N LYS A 137 8.35 24.26 15.78
CA LYS A 137 7.45 24.84 14.77
C LYS A 137 7.40 24.06 13.45
N LEU A 138 8.33 23.14 13.23
CA LEU A 138 8.33 22.24 12.08
C LEU A 138 7.47 21.00 12.32
N ASP A 139 7.08 20.74 13.56
CA ASP A 139 6.35 19.55 13.98
C ASP A 139 4.85 19.86 14.11
N ILE A 140 4.01 19.06 13.46
CA ILE A 140 2.56 19.20 13.55
C ILE A 140 2.07 18.27 14.65
N THR A 141 1.71 18.84 15.79
CA THR A 141 1.45 18.11 17.04
C THR A 141 0.13 18.56 17.65
N PRO A 142 -1.04 18.14 17.09
CA PRO A 142 -2.32 18.45 17.72
C PRO A 142 -2.38 17.80 19.12
N PRO A 143 -3.01 18.46 20.11
CA PRO A 143 -3.30 17.84 21.40
C PRO A 143 -4.13 16.56 21.22
N PRO A 144 -3.98 15.59 22.15
CA PRO A 144 -4.80 14.38 22.17
C PRO A 144 -6.30 14.66 22.14
N ARG A 145 -7.05 13.79 21.47
CA ARG A 145 -8.52 13.85 21.41
C ARG A 145 -9.13 12.57 21.98
N SER A 146 -10.22 12.72 22.73
CA SER A 146 -11.02 11.62 23.25
C SER A 146 -12.41 11.57 22.59
N ILE A 147 -12.97 10.37 22.42
CA ILE A 147 -14.35 10.16 21.96
C ILE A 147 -15.01 9.01 22.73
N VAL A 148 -16.33 9.12 22.95
CA VAL A 148 -17.16 8.12 23.66
C VAL A 148 -18.56 8.10 23.06
N GLY A 149 -19.23 6.96 23.13
CA GLY A 149 -20.61 6.78 22.69
C GLY A 149 -20.74 5.99 21.40
N GLN A 150 -21.98 5.69 21.01
CA GLN A 150 -22.33 5.03 19.75
C GLN A 150 -22.62 6.09 18.70
N GLY A 151 -22.16 5.90 17.46
CA GLY A 151 -22.41 6.83 16.36
C GLY A 151 -21.90 8.26 16.61
N ALA A 152 -20.86 8.42 17.44
CA ALA A 152 -20.37 9.73 17.88
C ALA A 152 -19.36 10.33 16.89
N GLY A 153 -19.21 11.65 16.95
CA GLY A 153 -18.24 12.42 16.15
C GLY A 153 -18.89 13.18 14.98
N PRO A 154 -18.09 13.79 14.10
CA PRO A 154 -16.63 13.76 14.08
C PRO A 154 -15.97 14.65 15.15
N ILE A 155 -14.82 14.21 15.69
CA ILE A 155 -13.90 15.04 16.49
C ILE A 155 -12.61 15.23 15.70
N ARG A 156 -12.31 16.48 15.31
CA ARG A 156 -11.19 16.83 14.42
C ARG A 156 -9.87 17.00 15.17
N LEU A 157 -8.78 16.64 14.49
CA LEU A 157 -7.39 16.87 14.87
C LEU A 157 -6.77 17.92 13.93
N ASP A 158 -7.19 19.18 14.08
CA ASP A 158 -6.85 20.31 13.20
C ASP A 158 -6.24 21.53 13.91
N ASP A 159 -5.82 21.37 15.15
CA ASP A 159 -5.19 22.39 15.98
C ASP A 159 -3.66 22.23 16.11
N GLY A 160 -3.09 21.19 15.51
CA GLY A 160 -1.65 21.13 15.22
C GLY A 160 -1.30 22.08 14.08
N ALA A 161 -0.13 22.72 14.13
CA ALA A 161 0.28 23.68 13.12
C ALA A 161 1.67 23.37 12.57
N PHE A 162 1.84 23.55 11.27
CA PHE A 162 3.15 23.73 10.66
C PHE A 162 3.43 25.23 10.60
N TRP A 163 4.50 25.67 11.26
CA TRP A 163 4.77 27.07 11.55
C TRP A 163 3.63 27.75 12.33
N ALA A 164 2.77 28.47 11.63
CA ALA A 164 1.61 29.17 12.18
C ALA A 164 0.32 28.80 11.42
N SER A 165 0.39 27.81 10.53
CA SER A 165 -0.73 27.36 9.72
C SER A 165 -1.28 26.06 10.28
N PRO A 166 -2.55 26.03 10.72
CA PRO A 166 -3.21 24.81 11.16
C PRO A 166 -3.20 23.75 10.06
N VAL A 167 -3.01 22.49 10.46
CA VAL A 167 -3.02 21.34 9.55
C VAL A 167 -3.97 20.30 10.13
N TYR A 168 -4.96 19.93 9.33
CA TYR A 168 -5.87 18.82 9.63
C TYR A 168 -5.13 17.50 9.42
N LEU A 169 -4.98 16.70 10.48
CA LEU A 169 -4.32 15.39 10.42
C LEU A 169 -5.31 14.21 10.46
N GLY A 170 -6.60 14.48 10.65
CA GLY A 170 -7.64 13.45 10.71
C GLY A 170 -8.77 13.75 11.68
N GLU A 171 -9.60 12.74 11.91
CA GLU A 171 -10.73 12.82 12.84
C GLU A 171 -11.12 11.48 13.44
N LEU A 172 -11.75 11.54 14.61
CA LEU A 172 -12.29 10.40 15.35
C LEU A 172 -13.80 10.34 15.16
N ARG A 173 -14.31 9.14 14.97
CA ARG A 173 -15.74 8.79 15.01
C ARG A 173 -15.94 7.49 15.77
N THR A 174 -17.16 7.16 16.16
CA THR A 174 -17.51 5.81 16.58
C THR A 174 -18.64 5.24 15.75
N ASP A 175 -18.64 3.92 15.56
CA ASP A 175 -19.78 3.23 14.96
C ASP A 175 -20.88 2.96 15.99
N GLU A 176 -21.95 2.29 15.58
CA GLU A 176 -23.10 1.94 16.42
C GLU A 176 -22.76 0.97 17.56
N GLU A 177 -21.62 0.29 17.50
CA GLU A 177 -21.14 -0.61 18.56
C GLU A 177 -20.12 0.07 19.48
N GLY A 178 -19.80 1.35 19.23
CA GLY A 178 -18.80 2.10 19.99
C GLY A 178 -17.36 1.79 19.59
N ARG A 179 -17.13 1.13 18.46
CA ARG A 179 -15.80 0.93 17.87
C ARG A 179 -15.29 2.25 17.34
N LEU A 180 -14.00 2.52 17.49
CA LEU A 180 -13.40 3.75 16.96
C LEU A 180 -13.23 3.61 15.43
N ILE A 181 -13.63 4.63 14.70
CA ILE A 181 -13.30 4.83 13.29
C ILE A 181 -12.36 6.03 13.23
N PHE A 182 -11.13 5.80 12.77
CA PHE A 182 -10.14 6.85 12.57
C PHE A 182 -9.97 7.13 11.08
N LEU A 183 -10.19 8.38 10.68
CA LEU A 183 -9.96 8.90 9.33
C LEU A 183 -8.71 9.79 9.34
N GLY A 184 -7.85 9.63 8.34
CA GLY A 184 -6.61 10.40 8.23
C GLY A 184 -6.78 11.79 7.60
N GLY A 185 -5.66 12.41 7.22
CA GLY A 185 -5.62 13.67 6.49
C GLY A 185 -6.25 13.61 5.09
N ASN A 186 -6.34 14.76 4.44
CA ASN A 186 -7.01 14.95 3.16
C ASN A 186 -6.05 14.90 1.94
N GLY A 187 -4.79 14.52 2.15
CA GLY A 187 -3.75 14.47 1.12
C GLY A 187 -3.23 15.85 0.71
N VAL A 188 -3.33 16.83 1.63
CA VAL A 188 -2.88 18.21 1.42
C VAL A 188 -1.42 18.37 1.82
N SER A 189 -0.64 18.98 0.94
CA SER A 189 0.76 19.31 1.21
C SER A 189 1.06 20.74 0.78
N ARG A 190 1.80 21.47 1.61
CA ARG A 190 2.07 22.89 1.39
C ARG A 190 3.48 23.25 1.84
N PRO A 191 4.11 24.23 1.17
CA PRO A 191 5.32 24.86 1.69
C PRO A 191 4.96 25.97 2.68
N PHE A 192 5.85 26.26 3.63
CA PHE A 192 5.73 27.43 4.52
C PHE A 192 5.76 28.76 3.76
N ARG A 193 6.45 28.81 2.62
CA ARG A 193 6.49 29.94 1.69
C ARG A 193 5.82 29.56 0.39
N LYS A 194 4.71 30.23 0.06
CA LYS A 194 4.01 30.07 -1.23
C LYS A 194 4.99 30.23 -2.39
N GLY A 195 4.91 29.33 -3.38
CA GLY A 195 5.79 29.34 -4.55
C GLY A 195 7.13 28.60 -4.37
N THR A 196 7.43 28.11 -3.16
CA THR A 196 8.57 27.19 -2.97
C THR A 196 8.30 25.91 -3.76
N ARG A 197 9.22 25.51 -4.65
CA ARG A 197 9.12 24.26 -5.41
C ARG A 197 9.73 23.11 -4.59
N PRO A 198 9.20 21.88 -4.69
CA PRO A 198 9.91 20.69 -4.22
C PRO A 198 11.17 20.45 -5.07
N LEU A 199 12.21 19.89 -4.45
CA LEU A 199 13.55 19.73 -5.01
C LEU A 199 13.98 18.26 -5.18
N THR A 200 13.52 17.38 -4.30
CA THR A 200 13.94 15.97 -4.27
C THR A 200 12.76 15.05 -3.96
N PHE A 201 12.95 13.75 -4.09
CA PHE A 201 11.91 12.77 -3.81
C PHE A 201 11.51 12.72 -2.31
N ALA A 202 12.46 12.93 -1.39
CA ALA A 202 12.21 12.72 0.04
C ALA A 202 12.49 13.94 0.93
N ASN A 203 13.43 14.81 0.56
CA ASN A 203 13.94 15.87 1.42
C ASN A 203 13.66 17.23 0.79
N ASN A 204 12.52 17.84 1.12
CA ASN A 204 12.11 19.13 0.58
C ASN A 204 12.04 20.18 1.71
N PRO A 205 13.08 21.03 1.86
CA PRO A 205 13.06 22.17 2.76
C PRO A 205 11.78 23.01 2.68
N GLY A 206 11.22 23.31 3.84
CA GLY A 206 10.06 24.16 4.00
C GLY A 206 8.72 23.48 3.75
N TRP A 207 8.68 22.19 3.45
CA TRP A 207 7.43 21.48 3.16
C TRP A 207 6.90 20.70 4.36
N HIS A 208 5.58 20.56 4.38
CA HIS A 208 4.86 19.58 5.20
C HIS A 208 3.80 18.86 4.36
N ASP A 209 3.28 17.77 4.91
CA ASP A 209 2.07 17.09 4.45
C ASP A 209 1.12 16.82 5.63
N ASP A 210 0.06 16.05 5.40
CA ASP A 210 -0.99 15.75 6.38
C ASP A 210 -1.15 14.25 6.66
N VAL A 211 -0.16 13.43 6.29
CA VAL A 211 -0.03 12.09 6.89
C VAL A 211 0.40 12.23 8.35
N SER A 212 0.18 11.20 9.15
CA SER A 212 0.47 11.23 10.58
C SER A 212 0.48 9.81 11.12
N ASP A 213 0.96 9.66 12.35
CA ASP A 213 0.84 8.39 13.05
C ASP A 213 0.84 8.60 14.57
N GLY A 214 0.34 7.62 15.32
CA GLY A 214 0.41 7.67 16.76
C GLY A 214 -0.45 6.67 17.54
N PRO A 215 -0.32 6.65 18.89
CA PRO A 215 -1.03 5.72 19.74
C PRO A 215 -2.57 5.87 19.72
N VAL A 216 -3.24 4.73 19.77
CA VAL A 216 -4.69 4.62 20.01
C VAL A 216 -4.89 3.93 21.36
N ARG A 217 -5.34 4.69 22.35
CA ARG A 217 -5.59 4.22 23.71
C ARG A 217 -7.09 4.07 23.93
N ALA A 218 -7.46 3.18 24.84
CA ALA A 218 -8.85 3.05 25.28
C ALA A 218 -8.93 2.75 26.76
N GLN A 219 -9.95 3.32 27.41
CA GLN A 219 -10.33 3.00 28.77
C GLN A 219 -11.76 2.44 28.78
N VAL A 220 -11.94 1.30 29.43
CA VAL A 220 -13.21 0.56 29.47
C VAL A 220 -13.76 0.57 30.88
N THR A 221 -15.02 0.97 31.04
CA THR A 221 -15.72 0.97 32.34
C THR A 221 -16.93 0.06 32.27
N PHE A 222 -16.85 -1.09 32.94
CA PHE A 222 -17.98 -2.01 33.14
C PHE A 222 -18.87 -1.52 34.30
N ALA A 223 -20.16 -1.87 34.26
CA ALA A 223 -21.09 -1.44 35.29
C ALA A 223 -20.63 -1.88 36.69
N GLY A 224 -20.57 -0.95 37.65
CA GLY A 224 -20.16 -1.21 39.02
C GLY A 224 -18.66 -1.46 39.24
N HIS A 225 -17.81 -1.30 38.22
CA HIS A 225 -16.37 -1.54 38.30
C HIS A 225 -15.57 -0.27 38.01
N ALA A 226 -14.32 -0.24 38.50
CA ALA A 226 -13.38 0.82 38.15
C ALA A 226 -12.98 0.74 36.67
N PRO A 227 -12.59 1.86 36.02
CA PRO A 227 -12.10 1.83 34.66
C PRO A 227 -10.83 0.98 34.51
N ILE A 228 -10.71 0.26 33.40
CA ILE A 228 -9.57 -0.57 33.04
C ILE A 228 -8.98 -0.03 31.74
N ASP A 229 -7.68 0.26 31.74
CA ASP A 229 -6.97 0.66 30.53
C ASP A 229 -6.67 -0.56 29.65
N ALA A 230 -6.95 -0.45 28.36
CA ALA A 230 -6.58 -1.46 27.39
C ALA A 230 -5.10 -1.30 26.96
N GLU A 231 -4.43 -2.40 26.66
CA GLU A 231 -3.16 -2.39 25.92
C GLU A 231 -3.38 -1.64 24.59
N PRO A 232 -2.60 -0.57 24.32
CA PRO A 232 -2.90 0.34 23.23
C PRO A 232 -2.65 -0.27 21.85
N GLY A 233 -3.36 0.24 20.87
CA GLY A 233 -3.05 0.10 19.46
C GLY A 233 -2.26 1.31 18.96
N TYR A 234 -2.10 1.37 17.65
CA TYR A 234 -1.42 2.45 16.96
C TYR A 234 -2.06 2.68 15.60
N VAL A 235 -2.12 3.92 15.13
CA VAL A 235 -2.61 4.24 13.79
C VAL A 235 -1.50 4.85 12.94
N CYS A 236 -1.42 4.45 11.68
CA CYS A 236 -0.55 5.03 10.67
C CYS A 236 -1.40 5.53 9.50
N VAL A 237 -1.31 6.81 9.18
CA VAL A 237 -1.95 7.42 8.01
C VAL A 237 -0.94 7.44 6.86
N THR A 238 -1.35 6.96 5.70
CA THR A 238 -0.46 6.75 4.55
C THR A 238 -1.02 7.36 3.28
N PRO A 239 -0.23 7.42 2.19
CA PRO A 239 -0.74 7.73 0.86
C PRO A 239 -1.89 6.80 0.42
N PRO A 240 -2.66 7.20 -0.61
CA PRO A 240 -3.70 6.37 -1.19
C PRO A 240 -3.15 5.06 -1.75
N ASN A 241 -3.98 4.02 -1.76
CA ASN A 241 -3.70 2.78 -2.46
C ASN A 241 -4.31 2.84 -3.86
N TYR A 242 -3.50 3.09 -4.89
CA TYR A 242 -3.98 3.18 -6.27
C TYR A 242 -4.23 1.83 -6.94
N ALA A 243 -3.92 0.70 -6.30
CA ALA A 243 -4.22 -0.63 -6.81
C ALA A 243 -4.72 -1.57 -5.69
N PRO A 244 -5.87 -1.25 -5.04
CA PRO A 244 -6.34 -2.00 -3.89
C PRO A 244 -6.61 -3.46 -4.23
N GLY A 245 -6.17 -4.37 -3.34
CA GLY A 245 -6.18 -5.81 -3.57
C GLY A 245 -5.01 -6.34 -4.41
N LEU A 246 -4.04 -5.50 -4.79
CA LEU A 246 -2.71 -5.95 -5.20
C LEU A 246 -1.72 -5.77 -4.04
N PHE A 247 -0.87 -6.77 -3.88
CA PHE A 247 0.14 -6.85 -2.83
C PHE A 247 1.54 -6.80 -3.43
N GLY A 248 2.50 -6.25 -2.69
CA GLY A 248 3.92 -6.43 -3.01
C GLY A 248 4.33 -7.89 -2.88
N LEU A 249 5.43 -8.28 -3.54
CA LEU A 249 6.01 -9.61 -3.38
C LEU A 249 6.25 -9.94 -1.89
N VAL A 250 6.82 -8.96 -1.19
CA VAL A 250 7.01 -8.95 0.26
C VAL A 250 6.07 -7.89 0.84
N THR A 251 5.24 -8.28 1.81
CA THR A 251 4.35 -7.39 2.57
C THR A 251 5.02 -6.94 3.87
N MET A 252 4.51 -5.90 4.53
CA MET A 252 5.02 -5.51 5.84
C MET A 252 4.79 -6.61 6.90
N ASP A 253 3.71 -7.40 6.79
CA ASP A 253 3.50 -8.61 7.61
C ASP A 253 4.66 -9.61 7.45
N ASP A 254 5.11 -9.85 6.21
CA ASP A 254 6.25 -10.74 5.95
C ASP A 254 7.55 -10.21 6.60
N VAL A 255 7.78 -8.89 6.58
CA VAL A 255 8.96 -8.24 7.16
C VAL A 255 8.99 -8.36 8.69
N VAL A 256 7.91 -7.95 9.36
CA VAL A 256 7.88 -7.92 10.84
C VAL A 256 7.93 -9.33 11.42
N ARG A 257 7.38 -10.32 10.71
CA ARG A 257 7.46 -11.72 11.13
C ARG A 257 8.89 -12.25 11.15
N GLU A 258 9.79 -11.82 10.26
CA GLU A 258 11.21 -12.16 10.37
C GLU A 258 11.80 -11.69 11.71
N VAL A 259 11.47 -10.46 12.14
CA VAL A 259 11.87 -9.96 13.46
C VAL A 259 11.32 -10.85 14.56
N PHE A 260 10.05 -11.22 14.48
CA PHE A 260 9.40 -12.01 15.54
C PHE A 260 9.96 -13.43 15.61
N TYR A 261 10.31 -14.04 14.47
CA TYR A 261 11.02 -15.31 14.44
C TYR A 261 12.42 -15.20 15.05
N ASP A 262 13.19 -14.16 14.70
CA ASP A 262 14.54 -13.95 15.22
C ASP A 262 14.54 -13.63 16.72
N LYS A 263 13.46 -13.03 17.23
CA LYS A 263 13.23 -12.82 18.66
C LYS A 263 12.62 -14.02 19.39
N GLY A 264 12.16 -15.05 18.68
CA GLY A 264 11.49 -16.21 19.25
C GLY A 264 10.11 -15.90 19.85
N TRP A 265 9.47 -14.79 19.45
CA TRP A 265 8.12 -14.45 19.91
C TRP A 265 7.03 -15.26 19.21
N ILE A 266 7.32 -15.72 18.00
CA ILE A 266 6.53 -16.73 17.28
C ILE A 266 7.47 -17.80 16.74
N PRO A 267 7.02 -19.07 16.61
CA PRO A 267 7.86 -20.14 16.12
C PRO A 267 8.12 -19.98 14.62
N ARG A 268 9.38 -20.14 14.20
CA ARG A 268 9.72 -20.20 12.77
C ARG A 268 9.08 -21.45 12.14
N PRO A 269 8.39 -21.34 10.99
CA PRO A 269 7.69 -22.48 10.40
C PRO A 269 8.67 -23.54 9.89
N VAL A 270 8.41 -24.79 10.29
CA VAL A 270 9.20 -25.97 9.90
C VAL A 270 8.53 -26.83 8.82
N LYS A 271 7.25 -26.55 8.53
CA LYS A 271 6.49 -27.16 7.44
C LYS A 271 6.20 -26.11 6.36
N THR A 272 5.77 -26.58 5.19
CA THR A 272 5.33 -25.72 4.08
C THR A 272 3.97 -26.21 3.62
N SER A 273 2.97 -25.34 3.67
CA SER A 273 1.69 -25.48 2.98
C SER A 273 1.82 -24.83 1.59
N PHE A 274 1.35 -25.51 0.55
CA PHE A 274 1.34 -24.93 -0.79
C PHE A 274 0.46 -23.67 -0.81
N VAL A 275 -0.78 -23.79 -0.33
CA VAL A 275 -1.77 -22.71 -0.38
C VAL A 275 -1.38 -21.49 0.46
N ASN A 276 -0.76 -21.70 1.61
CA ASN A 276 -0.45 -20.60 2.54
C ASN A 276 0.96 -20.00 2.36
N ASP A 277 1.94 -20.81 1.93
CA ASP A 277 3.35 -20.39 1.97
C ASP A 277 4.02 -20.28 0.60
N VAL A 278 3.50 -20.96 -0.43
CA VAL A 278 4.13 -21.01 -1.77
C VAL A 278 3.28 -20.29 -2.80
N GLN A 279 2.00 -20.66 -2.92
CA GLN A 279 1.05 -20.10 -3.87
C GLN A 279 0.97 -18.56 -3.79
N PRO A 280 0.95 -17.92 -2.61
CA PRO A 280 0.88 -16.46 -2.53
C PRO A 280 2.09 -15.76 -3.16
N ILE A 281 3.28 -16.36 -3.14
CA ILE A 281 4.49 -15.79 -3.75
C ILE A 281 4.29 -15.65 -5.27
N PHE A 282 3.84 -16.73 -5.91
CA PHE A 282 3.59 -16.74 -7.36
C PHE A 282 2.37 -15.89 -7.74
N GLN A 283 1.30 -15.92 -6.95
CA GLN A 283 0.13 -15.05 -7.16
C GLN A 283 0.48 -13.56 -7.08
N ARG A 284 1.35 -13.17 -6.14
CA ARG A 284 1.84 -11.79 -6.03
C ARG A 284 2.67 -11.42 -7.26
N LEU A 285 3.64 -12.26 -7.67
CA LEU A 285 4.43 -12.03 -8.88
C LEU A 285 3.55 -11.84 -10.13
N THR A 286 2.59 -12.75 -10.34
CA THR A 286 1.63 -12.64 -11.44
C THR A 286 0.75 -11.41 -11.31
N GLY A 287 0.34 -11.02 -10.10
CA GLY A 287 -0.46 -9.81 -9.86
C GLY A 287 0.26 -8.50 -10.21
N LEU A 288 1.60 -8.45 -10.07
CA LEU A 288 2.41 -7.28 -10.44
C LEU A 288 2.33 -6.93 -11.94
N GLN A 289 1.83 -7.84 -12.78
CA GLN A 289 1.57 -7.58 -14.20
C GLN A 289 0.62 -6.39 -14.44
N CYS A 290 -0.23 -6.08 -13.47
CA CYS A 290 -1.23 -5.03 -13.61
C CYS A 290 -0.63 -3.61 -13.49
N VAL A 291 0.60 -3.49 -12.99
CA VAL A 291 1.21 -2.22 -12.59
C VAL A 291 2.59 -1.96 -13.22
N ASN A 292 3.19 -2.94 -13.89
CA ASN A 292 4.47 -2.75 -14.59
C ASN A 292 4.54 -3.64 -15.85
N HIS A 293 4.97 -3.06 -16.98
CA HIS A 293 5.02 -3.78 -18.26
C HIS A 293 6.09 -4.88 -18.30
N GLY A 294 7.30 -4.65 -17.77
CA GLY A 294 8.34 -5.67 -17.68
C GLY A 294 7.90 -6.89 -16.86
N LEU A 295 7.24 -6.65 -15.73
CA LEU A 295 6.68 -7.74 -14.90
C LEU A 295 5.50 -8.44 -15.57
N PHE A 296 4.70 -7.73 -16.38
CA PHE A 296 3.70 -8.38 -17.24
C PHE A 296 4.33 -9.36 -18.23
N VAL A 297 5.44 -8.98 -18.87
CA VAL A 297 6.14 -9.87 -19.81
C VAL A 297 6.70 -11.11 -19.13
N VAL A 298 7.25 -10.98 -17.91
CA VAL A 298 7.94 -12.10 -17.23
C VAL A 298 7.03 -12.97 -16.37
N HIS A 299 6.01 -12.38 -15.73
CA HIS A 299 5.17 -13.06 -14.73
C HIS A 299 3.67 -13.05 -15.05
N GLY A 300 3.24 -12.25 -16.03
CA GLY A 300 1.84 -12.01 -16.32
C GLY A 300 1.16 -13.14 -17.07
N PHE A 301 -0.05 -12.84 -17.54
CA PHE A 301 -0.90 -13.73 -18.30
C PHE A 301 -0.13 -14.45 -19.42
N GLY A 302 -0.23 -15.78 -19.45
CA GLY A 302 0.41 -16.63 -20.47
C GLY A 302 1.89 -16.92 -20.23
N SER A 303 2.50 -16.41 -19.17
CA SER A 303 3.86 -16.77 -18.78
C SER A 303 3.94 -18.20 -18.20
N PRO A 304 5.12 -18.85 -18.18
CA PRO A 304 5.29 -20.20 -17.62
C PRO A 304 4.98 -20.33 -16.12
N LEU A 305 4.91 -19.21 -15.39
CA LEU A 305 4.63 -19.14 -13.96
C LEU A 305 3.36 -18.34 -13.64
N ASP A 306 2.48 -18.16 -14.64
CA ASP A 306 1.18 -17.50 -14.48
C ASP A 306 0.32 -18.22 -13.44
N ALA A 307 0.25 -17.67 -12.24
CA ALA A 307 -0.48 -18.22 -11.11
C ALA A 307 -2.01 -18.03 -11.20
N GLN A 308 -2.53 -17.43 -12.27
CA GLN A 308 -3.95 -17.41 -12.59
C GLN A 308 -4.36 -18.63 -13.45
N ASN A 309 -3.39 -19.33 -14.04
CA ASN A 309 -3.65 -20.52 -14.84
C ASN A 309 -3.75 -21.78 -13.96
N ALA A 310 -4.89 -22.47 -13.99
CA ALA A 310 -5.14 -23.68 -13.22
C ALA A 310 -4.12 -24.81 -13.49
N GLN A 311 -3.63 -24.95 -14.72
CA GLN A 311 -2.60 -25.95 -15.06
C GLN A 311 -1.24 -25.60 -14.45
N VAL A 312 -0.89 -24.32 -14.41
CA VAL A 312 0.33 -23.84 -13.76
C VAL A 312 0.23 -24.06 -12.25
N LEU A 313 -0.90 -23.71 -11.63
CA LEU A 313 -1.13 -23.99 -10.20
C LEU A 313 -1.07 -25.49 -9.88
N ALA A 314 -1.66 -26.34 -10.72
CA ALA A 314 -1.56 -27.79 -10.56
C ALA A 314 -0.11 -28.28 -10.62
N LYS A 315 0.70 -27.73 -11.55
CA LYS A 315 2.12 -28.05 -11.67
C LYS A 315 2.95 -27.52 -10.50
N LEU A 316 2.64 -26.33 -9.98
CA LEU A 316 3.26 -25.77 -8.78
C LEU A 316 2.93 -26.62 -7.54
N ASN A 317 1.73 -27.19 -7.45
CA ASN A 317 1.30 -28.05 -6.34
C ASN A 317 1.77 -29.52 -6.47
N ASP A 318 2.35 -29.93 -7.60
CA ASP A 318 2.78 -31.31 -7.83
C ASP A 318 4.12 -31.63 -7.14
N THR A 319 4.07 -32.49 -6.11
CA THR A 319 5.21 -32.98 -5.32
C THR A 319 5.99 -34.13 -5.97
N SER A 320 5.50 -34.68 -7.09
CA SER A 320 6.08 -35.88 -7.71
C SER A 320 7.56 -35.73 -8.05
N ALA A 321 8.27 -36.87 -8.08
CA ALA A 321 9.68 -36.93 -8.50
C ALA A 321 9.86 -36.48 -9.96
N ALA A 322 8.87 -36.73 -10.83
CA ALA A 322 8.88 -36.30 -12.22
C ALA A 322 8.93 -34.77 -12.38
N ASN A 323 8.32 -34.03 -11.44
CA ASN A 323 8.30 -32.57 -11.45
C ASN A 323 9.47 -31.92 -10.67
N ALA A 324 10.29 -32.71 -9.97
CA ALA A 324 11.34 -32.19 -9.09
C ALA A 324 12.39 -31.34 -9.81
N ALA A 325 12.82 -31.74 -11.01
CA ALA A 325 13.76 -30.97 -11.82
C ALA A 325 13.21 -29.59 -12.21
N TRP A 326 11.91 -29.53 -12.53
CA TRP A 326 11.25 -28.26 -12.86
C TRP A 326 11.15 -27.34 -11.65
N ARG A 327 10.72 -27.85 -10.48
CA ARG A 327 10.67 -27.02 -9.26
C ARG A 327 12.05 -26.49 -8.86
N THR A 328 13.09 -27.31 -9.03
CA THR A 328 14.49 -26.90 -8.78
C THR A 328 14.93 -25.81 -9.74
N ALA A 329 14.59 -25.92 -11.03
CA ALA A 329 14.88 -24.89 -12.02
C ALA A 329 14.15 -23.57 -11.70
N VAL A 330 12.90 -23.63 -11.24
CA VAL A 330 12.16 -22.44 -10.81
C VAL A 330 12.80 -21.79 -9.58
N LEU A 331 13.21 -22.57 -8.57
CA LEU A 331 13.90 -22.04 -7.39
C LEU A 331 15.20 -21.31 -7.77
N ALA A 332 15.96 -21.82 -8.76
CA ALA A 332 17.21 -21.21 -9.21
C ALA A 332 17.03 -19.79 -9.81
N LEU A 333 15.81 -19.47 -10.27
CA LEU A 333 15.48 -18.11 -10.70
C LEU A 333 15.44 -17.13 -9.53
N PHE A 334 15.11 -17.58 -8.32
CA PHE A 334 14.98 -16.71 -7.15
C PHE A 334 16.33 -16.35 -6.54
N ARG A 335 16.46 -15.07 -6.19
CA ARG A 335 17.56 -14.59 -5.36
C ARG A 335 17.49 -15.18 -3.96
N ASP A 336 18.58 -15.80 -3.49
CA ASP A 336 18.69 -16.28 -2.11
C ASP A 336 19.01 -15.09 -1.17
N PRO A 337 18.13 -14.74 -0.22
CA PRO A 337 18.38 -13.66 0.72
C PRO A 337 19.53 -13.94 1.71
N GLY A 338 20.11 -15.16 1.71
CA GLY A 338 21.23 -15.56 2.55
C GLY A 338 22.56 -15.80 1.83
N ALA A 339 22.62 -15.77 0.49
CA ALA A 339 23.84 -16.11 -0.26
C ALA A 339 24.99 -15.09 -0.07
N GLY A 340 24.67 -13.84 0.25
CA GLY A 340 25.64 -12.74 0.33
C GLY A 340 26.33 -12.46 -1.02
N GLY A 341 27.39 -11.65 -1.02
CA GLY A 341 28.20 -11.39 -2.21
C GLY A 341 27.59 -10.40 -3.21
N ALA A 342 28.07 -10.49 -4.45
CA ALA A 342 27.65 -9.61 -5.54
C ALA A 342 26.25 -9.99 -6.06
N LEU A 343 25.50 -8.98 -6.47
CA LEU A 343 24.19 -9.13 -7.09
C LEU A 343 24.29 -9.94 -8.39
N ILE A 344 23.48 -11.00 -8.46
CA ILE A 344 23.14 -11.68 -9.71
C ILE A 344 21.87 -10.99 -10.22
N GLU A 345 22.03 -10.13 -11.23
CA GLU A 345 20.98 -9.20 -11.66
C GLU A 345 19.80 -9.89 -12.36
N ASP A 346 20.03 -11.00 -13.07
CA ASP A 346 18.99 -11.72 -13.83
C ASP A 346 18.06 -12.59 -12.95
N GLN A 347 18.38 -12.78 -11.67
CA GLN A 347 17.49 -13.43 -10.71
C GLN A 347 16.26 -12.57 -10.36
N ILE A 348 15.13 -13.24 -10.14
CA ILE A 348 13.88 -12.61 -9.75
C ILE A 348 13.82 -12.35 -8.22
N ALA A 349 13.07 -11.35 -7.76
CA ALA A 349 12.26 -10.43 -8.57
C ALA A 349 13.04 -9.21 -9.07
N GLN A 350 12.61 -8.68 -10.22
CA GLN A 350 13.08 -7.41 -10.77
C GLN A 350 12.35 -6.25 -10.08
N VAL A 351 12.63 -6.10 -8.80
CA VAL A 351 12.15 -5.02 -7.93
C VAL A 351 13.38 -4.43 -7.25
N PHE A 352 13.49 -3.10 -7.17
CA PHE A 352 14.61 -2.45 -6.50
C PHE A 352 14.72 -2.88 -5.03
N GLY A 353 15.93 -2.83 -4.47
CA GLY A 353 16.23 -3.20 -3.09
C GLY A 353 16.59 -1.99 -2.22
N ASP A 354 16.88 -2.23 -0.94
CA ASP A 354 17.22 -1.15 0.01
C ASP A 354 18.54 -0.44 -0.31
N ALA A 355 19.45 -1.13 -1.02
CA ALA A 355 20.72 -0.60 -1.51
C ALA A 355 20.62 -0.13 -2.97
N VAL A 356 19.49 0.48 -3.34
CA VAL A 356 19.23 0.92 -4.72
C VAL A 356 20.21 1.98 -5.20
N ASP A 357 20.74 2.84 -4.32
CA ASP A 357 21.74 3.82 -4.72
C ASP A 357 22.99 3.14 -5.31
N GLN A 358 23.41 2.03 -4.72
CA GLN A 358 24.52 1.21 -5.23
C GLN A 358 24.17 0.46 -6.53
N PHE A 359 22.88 0.35 -6.88
CA PHE A 359 22.48 -0.23 -8.16
C PHE A 359 22.89 0.65 -9.36
N PHE A 360 22.92 1.96 -9.15
CA PHE A 360 23.30 2.95 -10.17
C PHE A 360 24.83 3.09 -10.32
N GLU A 361 25.61 2.45 -9.45
CA GLU A 361 27.06 2.43 -9.50
C GLU A 361 27.60 1.26 -10.36
N GLY A 362 28.92 1.23 -10.58
CA GLY A 362 29.60 0.15 -11.31
C GLY A 362 29.65 -1.17 -10.50
N PRO A 363 29.88 -2.32 -11.16
CA PRO A 363 29.98 -3.60 -10.47
C PRO A 363 31.24 -3.69 -9.58
N PRO A 364 31.22 -4.50 -8.50
CA PRO A 364 30.13 -5.38 -8.07
C PRO A 364 29.05 -4.66 -7.27
N LYS A 365 27.78 -4.87 -7.62
CA LYS A 365 26.62 -4.34 -6.89
C LYS A 365 26.31 -5.21 -5.66
N PRO A 366 25.93 -4.65 -4.50
CA PRO A 366 25.46 -5.42 -3.35
C PRO A 366 24.22 -6.27 -3.65
N SER A 367 24.11 -7.46 -3.04
CA SER A 367 22.98 -8.37 -3.28
C SER A 367 21.61 -7.79 -2.92
N ASN A 368 21.55 -6.81 -2.02
CA ASN A 368 20.33 -6.10 -1.61
C ASN A 368 20.04 -4.83 -2.41
N SER A 369 20.73 -4.60 -3.53
CA SER A 369 20.38 -3.56 -4.51
C SER A 369 19.12 -3.89 -5.31
N LEU A 370 18.72 -5.17 -5.35
CA LEU A 370 17.40 -5.64 -5.77
C LEU A 370 16.73 -6.44 -4.64
N LEU A 371 15.41 -6.43 -4.59
CA LEU A 371 14.63 -7.13 -3.58
C LEU A 371 14.79 -8.65 -3.72
N ALA A 372 14.79 -9.33 -2.57
CA ALA A 372 14.60 -10.77 -2.48
C ALA A 372 13.32 -11.05 -1.67
N VAL A 373 12.75 -12.24 -1.85
CA VAL A 373 11.77 -12.76 -0.89
C VAL A 373 12.41 -12.86 0.52
N THR A 374 11.60 -12.92 1.57
CA THR A 374 12.14 -13.04 2.94
C THR A 374 12.87 -14.38 3.15
N LYS A 375 13.69 -14.47 4.20
CA LYS A 375 14.38 -15.72 4.57
C LYS A 375 13.40 -16.88 4.78
N THR A 376 12.25 -16.61 5.40
CA THR A 376 11.19 -17.62 5.62
C THR A 376 10.53 -18.01 4.31
N GLN A 377 10.15 -17.05 3.46
CA GLN A 377 9.58 -17.33 2.13
C GLN A 377 10.56 -18.18 1.29
N TYR A 378 11.86 -17.84 1.29
CA TYR A 378 12.87 -18.63 0.60
C TYR A 378 13.04 -20.03 1.20
N ALA A 379 12.94 -20.18 2.52
CA ALA A 379 12.94 -21.51 3.16
C ALA A 379 11.73 -22.35 2.74
N HIS A 380 10.55 -21.74 2.57
CA HIS A 380 9.38 -22.43 2.00
C HIS A 380 9.62 -22.84 0.54
N LEU A 381 10.19 -21.95 -0.30
CA LEU A 381 10.56 -22.27 -1.67
C LEU A 381 11.60 -23.40 -1.76
N LYS A 382 12.57 -23.46 -0.85
CA LYS A 382 13.54 -24.58 -0.77
C LYS A 382 12.86 -25.92 -0.46
N ARG A 383 11.98 -25.95 0.55
CA ARG A 383 11.20 -27.16 0.88
C ARG A 383 10.25 -27.54 -0.25
N TRP A 384 9.63 -26.56 -0.90
CA TRP A 384 8.79 -26.75 -2.08
C TRP A 384 9.56 -27.38 -3.24
N ALA A 385 10.72 -26.84 -3.58
CA ALA A 385 11.58 -27.37 -4.63
C ALA A 385 12.00 -28.83 -4.34
N ALA A 386 12.38 -29.11 -3.09
CA ALA A 386 12.70 -30.46 -2.62
C ALA A 386 11.51 -31.44 -2.60
N GLY A 387 10.27 -30.97 -2.81
CA GLY A 387 9.06 -31.80 -2.74
C GLY A 387 8.59 -32.11 -1.31
N THR A 388 9.11 -31.42 -0.30
CA THR A 388 8.78 -31.60 1.12
C THR A 388 7.77 -30.55 1.57
N PHE A 389 6.59 -30.53 0.96
CA PHE A 389 5.50 -29.61 1.27
C PHE A 389 4.15 -30.33 1.23
N ASP A 390 3.17 -29.79 1.96
CA ASP A 390 1.80 -30.24 1.93
C ASP A 390 1.15 -29.71 0.64
N ALA A 391 0.86 -30.61 -0.31
CA ALA A 391 0.22 -30.31 -1.59
C ALA A 391 -1.28 -30.03 -1.45
N ASP A 392 -1.64 -29.09 -0.58
CA ASP A 392 -3.00 -28.72 -0.18
C ASP A 392 -3.74 -27.82 -1.19
N GLY A 393 -3.21 -27.67 -2.41
CA GLY A 393 -3.90 -27.08 -3.57
C GLY A 393 -5.14 -27.87 -4.06
N PRO A 394 -5.81 -27.44 -5.14
CA PRO A 394 -7.27 -27.16 -5.29
C PRO A 394 -8.28 -28.31 -5.05
N SER A 395 -8.09 -29.10 -4.01
CA SER A 395 -9.13 -29.89 -3.33
C SER A 395 -9.50 -29.32 -1.95
N ARG A 396 -8.82 -28.25 -1.50
CA ARG A 396 -8.93 -27.74 -0.12
C ARG A 396 -8.99 -26.22 0.08
N GLN A 397 -9.08 -25.37 -0.95
CA GLN A 397 -9.24 -23.93 -0.68
C GLN A 397 -10.61 -23.68 -0.05
N PRO A 398 -10.69 -23.34 1.26
CA PRO A 398 -11.95 -22.90 1.83
C PRO A 398 -12.28 -21.55 1.17
N PRO A 399 -13.56 -21.27 0.87
CA PRO A 399 -13.94 -19.91 0.53
C PRO A 399 -13.45 -18.99 1.67
N GLN A 400 -12.76 -17.90 1.31
CA GLN A 400 -12.45 -16.84 2.28
C GLN A 400 -13.78 -16.46 2.96
N PRO A 401 -13.85 -16.46 4.31
CA PRO A 401 -15.03 -15.99 5.02
C PRO A 401 -15.40 -14.62 4.47
N GLN A 402 -16.64 -14.46 4.03
CA GLN A 402 -17.06 -13.18 3.45
C GLN A 402 -17.44 -12.16 4.52
N ASP A 403 -17.71 -12.64 5.73
CA ASP A 403 -18.17 -11.84 6.86
C ASP A 403 -17.20 -11.98 8.03
N PHE A 404 -16.52 -10.88 8.37
CA PHE A 404 -15.58 -10.81 9.48
C PHE A 404 -16.28 -10.99 10.83
N ASP A 405 -17.48 -10.41 10.99
CA ASP A 405 -18.21 -10.43 12.26
C ASP A 405 -18.79 -11.83 12.57
N ALA A 406 -18.88 -12.70 11.56
CA ALA A 406 -19.26 -14.11 11.72
C ALA A 406 -18.11 -15.02 12.20
N LEU A 407 -16.88 -14.53 12.24
CA LEU A 407 -15.72 -15.29 12.74
C LEU A 407 -15.75 -15.37 14.28
N ALA A 408 -15.23 -16.47 14.84
CA ALA A 408 -15.00 -16.54 16.27
C ALA A 408 -14.03 -15.43 16.73
N PRO A 409 -14.22 -14.81 17.91
CA PRO A 409 -13.39 -13.68 18.37
C PRO A 409 -11.88 -13.96 18.36
N GLU A 410 -11.46 -15.20 18.66
CA GLU A 410 -10.06 -15.61 18.61
C GLU A 410 -9.50 -15.55 17.19
N VAL A 411 -10.32 -15.93 16.20
CA VAL A 411 -9.97 -15.88 14.78
C VAL A 411 -9.98 -14.44 14.28
N GLN A 412 -10.96 -13.62 14.71
CA GLN A 412 -11.00 -12.18 14.41
C GLN A 412 -9.69 -11.49 14.84
N VAL A 413 -9.26 -11.73 16.08
CA VAL A 413 -8.00 -11.20 16.60
C VAL A 413 -6.80 -11.62 15.76
N MET A 414 -6.69 -12.88 15.35
CA MET A 414 -5.61 -13.34 14.46
C MET A 414 -5.59 -12.61 13.12
N HIS A 415 -6.75 -12.31 12.56
CA HIS A 415 -6.86 -11.52 11.33
C HIS A 415 -6.47 -10.04 11.56
N LEU A 416 -6.99 -9.41 12.61
CA LEU A 416 -6.72 -8.01 12.95
C LEU A 416 -5.26 -7.74 13.33
N GLU A 417 -4.51 -8.72 13.82
CA GLU A 417 -3.07 -8.59 14.06
C GLU A 417 -2.27 -8.34 12.77
N ARG A 418 -2.78 -8.86 11.65
CA ARG A 418 -1.98 -9.06 10.44
C ARG A 418 -2.54 -8.31 9.24
N ALA A 419 -3.85 -8.16 9.12
CA ALA A 419 -4.52 -7.69 7.92
C ALA A 419 -3.99 -6.34 7.43
N SER A 420 -3.86 -5.36 8.32
CA SER A 420 -3.38 -4.01 7.97
C SER A 420 -1.92 -4.01 7.50
N LEU A 421 -1.04 -4.81 8.12
CA LEU A 421 0.35 -4.95 7.68
C LEU A 421 0.49 -5.80 6.41
N HIS A 422 -0.41 -6.75 6.19
CA HIS A 422 -0.46 -7.53 4.97
C HIS A 422 -0.82 -6.66 3.76
N ASP A 423 -1.68 -5.65 3.95
CA ASP A 423 -1.96 -4.61 2.96
C ASP A 423 -0.89 -3.49 2.91
N CYS A 424 0.29 -3.66 3.50
CA CYS A 424 1.39 -2.71 3.35
C CYS A 424 2.56 -3.33 2.59
N LEU A 425 3.32 -2.51 1.85
CA LEU A 425 4.51 -2.98 1.16
C LEU A 425 5.64 -3.24 2.17
N GLY A 426 6.36 -4.35 1.99
CA GLY A 426 7.48 -4.76 2.84
C GLY A 426 8.86 -4.43 2.28
N GLY A 427 8.93 -3.72 1.16
CA GLY A 427 10.19 -3.33 0.54
C GLY A 427 10.04 -2.96 -0.93
N PRO A 428 11.07 -2.33 -1.52
CA PRO A 428 12.29 -1.85 -0.85
C PRO A 428 12.02 -0.70 0.13
N PHE A 429 12.97 -0.40 1.01
CA PHE A 429 12.91 0.73 1.94
C PHE A 429 13.83 1.88 1.52
N HIS A 430 13.38 2.69 0.55
CA HIS A 430 14.12 3.86 0.04
C HIS A 430 13.24 5.10 -0.27
N PRO A 431 12.45 5.65 0.69
CA PRO A 431 12.15 5.15 2.02
C PRO A 431 10.96 4.18 2.07
N ALA A 432 10.20 4.00 0.99
CA ALA A 432 8.89 3.29 0.90
C ALA A 432 7.65 4.21 1.01
N MET A 433 6.45 3.60 0.98
CA MET A 433 5.17 4.30 0.85
C MET A 433 4.45 4.49 2.20
N GLU A 434 4.09 3.40 2.88
CA GLU A 434 3.30 3.46 4.12
C GLU A 434 4.14 3.59 5.39
N MET A 435 5.16 2.74 5.48
CA MET A 435 6.06 2.56 6.61
C MET A 435 7.40 2.10 6.05
N THR A 436 8.48 2.28 6.80
CA THR A 436 9.84 2.03 6.32
C THR A 436 10.59 0.97 7.16
N TRP A 437 11.87 0.76 6.86
CA TRP A 437 12.80 -0.20 7.48
C TRP A 437 12.80 -0.19 9.01
N VAL A 438 12.35 0.90 9.64
CA VAL A 438 12.20 0.99 11.10
C VAL A 438 11.33 -0.13 11.66
N MET A 439 10.35 -0.62 10.90
CA MET A 439 9.49 -1.73 11.31
C MET A 439 10.25 -3.05 11.53
N ARG A 440 11.44 -3.21 10.93
CA ARG A 440 12.32 -4.37 11.21
C ARG A 440 13.33 -4.12 12.34
N ILE A 441 13.20 -3.03 13.10
CA ILE A 441 14.01 -2.77 14.30
C ILE A 441 13.34 -3.39 15.53
N PRO A 442 13.98 -4.37 16.20
CA PRO A 442 13.32 -5.08 17.28
C PRO A 442 12.98 -4.24 18.51
N LEU A 443 13.71 -3.13 18.75
CA LEU A 443 13.47 -2.22 19.88
C LEU A 443 12.12 -1.50 19.80
N MET A 444 11.48 -1.45 18.63
CA MET A 444 10.16 -0.85 18.46
C MET A 444 9.01 -1.71 18.99
N TRP A 445 9.29 -2.98 19.30
CA TRP A 445 8.27 -3.98 19.59
C TRP A 445 8.36 -4.43 21.05
N ALA A 446 7.20 -4.57 21.70
CA ALA A 446 7.08 -5.17 23.02
C ALA A 446 6.89 -6.70 22.93
N SER A 447 6.17 -7.15 21.90
CA SER A 447 5.99 -8.56 21.54
C SER A 447 5.56 -8.66 20.07
N ALA A 448 5.31 -9.87 19.57
CA ALA A 448 4.79 -10.05 18.21
C ALA A 448 3.52 -9.21 18.00
N TYR A 449 3.53 -8.41 16.93
CA TYR A 449 2.46 -7.48 16.55
C TYR A 449 2.13 -6.36 17.56
N ARG A 450 2.85 -6.24 18.68
CA ARG A 450 2.63 -5.15 19.65
C ARG A 450 3.80 -4.18 19.64
N LEU A 451 3.57 -2.96 19.18
CA LEU A 451 4.55 -1.89 19.32
C LEU A 451 4.77 -1.59 20.81
N LYS A 452 6.01 -1.29 21.19
CA LYS A 452 6.38 -0.78 22.51
C LYS A 452 5.94 0.68 22.60
N VAL A 453 4.65 0.92 22.81
CA VAL A 453 4.08 2.27 22.97
C VAL A 453 4.59 2.89 24.28
N LEU A 454 5.25 4.04 24.18
CA LEU A 454 5.78 4.76 25.34
C LEU A 454 4.65 5.34 26.19
N ALA A 455 4.92 5.53 27.48
CA ALA A 455 3.97 6.13 28.41
C ALA A 455 3.75 7.62 28.09
N GLY A 456 2.56 8.12 28.42
CA GLY A 456 2.17 9.50 28.19
C GLY A 456 1.62 9.76 26.78
N GLU A 457 1.50 11.05 26.47
CA GLU A 457 0.79 11.57 25.29
C GLU A 457 1.64 12.57 24.49
N GLN A 458 2.92 12.72 24.86
CA GLN A 458 3.84 13.61 24.16
C GLN A 458 4.26 13.02 22.81
N PRO A 459 4.53 13.85 21.80
CA PRO A 459 5.07 13.40 20.52
C PRO A 459 6.46 12.78 20.69
N ALA A 460 6.87 12.00 19.70
CA ALA A 460 8.17 11.36 19.71
C ALA A 460 9.31 12.38 19.82
N ARG A 461 10.36 12.03 20.59
CA ARG A 461 11.59 12.83 20.67
C ARG A 461 12.16 13.06 19.27
N GLN A 462 12.41 14.31 18.89
CA GLN A 462 12.92 14.71 17.57
C GLN A 462 14.43 15.00 17.56
N ASP A 463 15.02 15.38 18.68
CA ASP A 463 16.41 15.83 18.73
C ASP A 463 17.38 14.73 19.22
N PHE A 464 18.27 14.32 18.31
CA PHE A 464 19.39 13.41 18.52
C PHE A 464 20.72 14.05 18.08
N GLY A 465 20.80 15.39 18.06
CA GLY A 465 21.95 16.18 17.63
C GLY A 465 21.87 16.64 16.17
N GLY A 466 22.82 17.47 15.72
CA GLY A 466 22.81 18.01 14.34
C GLY A 466 23.00 16.96 13.24
N THR A 467 23.53 15.79 13.57
CA THR A 467 23.73 14.65 12.66
C THR A 467 23.29 13.38 13.35
N ARG A 468 22.42 12.61 12.69
CA ARG A 468 22.01 11.28 13.14
C ARG A 468 22.89 10.21 12.52
N THR A 469 23.46 9.36 13.36
CA THR A 469 24.27 8.22 12.92
C THR A 469 23.48 6.91 12.96
N PRO A 470 23.83 5.90 12.15
CA PRO A 470 23.22 4.57 12.20
C PRO A 470 23.23 3.95 13.60
N ALA A 471 24.34 4.11 14.34
CA ALA A 471 24.49 3.59 15.70
C ALA A 471 23.49 4.21 16.69
N VAL A 472 23.26 5.53 16.62
CA VAL A 472 22.25 6.19 17.45
C VAL A 472 20.84 5.81 16.98
N CYS A 473 20.63 5.73 15.67
CA CYS A 473 19.32 5.45 15.11
C CYS A 473 18.82 4.06 15.51
N THR A 474 19.67 3.04 15.42
CA THR A 474 19.32 1.63 15.66
C THR A 474 19.61 1.15 17.09
N GLY A 475 20.30 1.97 17.90
CA GLY A 475 20.70 1.64 19.27
C GLY A 475 19.63 1.92 20.33
N ALA A 476 19.91 1.45 21.55
CA ALA A 476 19.09 1.73 22.74
C ALA A 476 19.04 3.23 23.06
N ASN A 477 17.93 3.70 23.61
CA ASN A 477 17.62 5.13 23.80
C ASN A 477 17.61 5.96 22.50
N GLY A 478 17.67 5.30 21.34
CA GLY A 478 17.52 5.89 20.02
C GLY A 478 16.05 6.15 19.66
N PRO A 479 15.78 6.64 18.44
CA PRO A 479 14.43 6.95 17.96
C PRO A 479 13.49 5.77 17.80
N HIS A 480 13.99 4.55 17.96
CA HIS A 480 13.27 3.29 17.81
C HIS A 480 13.16 2.49 19.09
N ASP A 481 13.59 3.05 20.23
CA ASP A 481 13.40 2.42 21.54
C ASP A 481 11.99 2.71 22.06
N GLY A 482 11.01 2.04 21.45
CA GLY A 482 9.59 2.32 21.59
C GLY A 482 9.05 3.39 20.64
N VAL A 483 7.73 3.59 20.69
CA VAL A 483 6.99 4.49 19.80
C VAL A 483 6.11 5.48 20.56
N ALA A 484 6.01 6.69 20.02
CA ALA A 484 5.09 7.74 20.42
C ALA A 484 4.61 8.46 19.15
N ALA A 485 3.65 9.38 19.26
CA ALA A 485 3.04 10.03 18.10
C ALA A 485 4.09 10.59 17.11
N GLY A 486 3.95 10.25 15.84
CA GLY A 486 4.83 10.64 14.73
C GLY A 486 6.08 9.76 14.52
N CYS A 487 6.25 8.67 15.28
CA CYS A 487 7.42 7.80 15.16
C CYS A 487 7.54 7.06 13.82
N LEU A 488 6.44 6.59 13.24
CA LEU A 488 6.46 5.68 12.09
C LEU A 488 6.66 6.42 10.76
N THR A 489 6.03 7.58 10.59
CA THR A 489 5.98 8.29 9.31
C THR A 489 7.09 9.33 9.13
N ARG A 490 7.75 9.78 10.22
CA ARG A 490 8.76 10.86 10.17
C ARG A 490 9.96 10.60 9.26
N PHE A 491 10.25 9.33 8.96
CA PHE A 491 11.35 8.90 8.09
C PHE A 491 11.01 8.90 6.59
N LEU A 492 9.73 8.99 6.25
CA LEU A 492 9.26 8.98 4.86
C LEU A 492 9.54 10.32 4.17
N GLY A 493 9.35 10.37 2.85
CA GLY A 493 9.46 11.59 2.07
C GLY A 493 8.49 12.69 2.54
N VAL A 494 8.96 13.94 2.51
CA VAL A 494 8.15 15.12 2.81
C VAL A 494 8.20 16.09 1.62
N PRO A 495 7.06 16.41 0.98
CA PRO A 495 5.76 15.77 1.18
C PRO A 495 5.69 14.39 0.47
N TRP A 496 4.80 13.50 0.93
CA TRP A 496 4.70 12.12 0.42
C TRP A 496 4.50 12.02 -1.11
N GLN A 497 3.86 13.00 -1.74
CA GLN A 497 3.63 13.04 -3.18
C GLN A 497 4.94 13.05 -3.98
N THR A 498 5.98 13.73 -3.46
CA THR A 498 7.30 13.80 -4.13
C THR A 498 8.01 12.45 -4.11
N ASP A 499 7.77 11.66 -3.08
CA ASP A 499 8.23 10.29 -2.95
C ASP A 499 7.48 9.45 -3.99
N HIS A 500 6.15 9.42 -3.89
CA HIS A 500 5.23 8.65 -4.75
C HIS A 500 5.49 8.83 -6.25
N THR A 501 5.70 10.05 -6.73
CA THR A 501 5.96 10.31 -8.16
C THR A 501 7.39 9.98 -8.60
N SER A 502 8.30 9.83 -7.63
CA SER A 502 9.68 9.42 -7.87
C SER A 502 9.84 7.91 -7.84
N CYS A 503 8.81 7.15 -7.48
CA CYS A 503 8.77 5.68 -7.37
C CYS A 503 8.64 4.97 -8.72
N ASN A 504 9.55 5.25 -9.65
CA ASN A 504 9.43 4.77 -11.02
C ASN A 504 10.15 3.42 -11.21
N SER A 505 10.33 3.06 -12.47
CA SER A 505 10.99 1.82 -12.87
C SER A 505 12.11 2.08 -13.86
N ALA A 506 12.76 1.02 -14.34
CA ALA A 506 13.81 1.13 -15.35
C ALA A 506 13.36 1.84 -16.63
N ALA A 507 12.06 1.92 -16.93
CA ALA A 507 11.57 2.76 -18.03
C ALA A 507 11.98 4.23 -17.90
N ASP A 508 12.09 4.73 -16.67
CA ASP A 508 12.49 6.10 -16.36
C ASP A 508 13.98 6.23 -16.10
N TYR A 509 14.56 5.32 -15.32
CA TYR A 509 15.96 5.43 -14.92
C TYR A 509 16.95 4.89 -15.96
N PHE A 510 16.50 3.93 -16.78
CA PHE A 510 17.31 3.26 -17.79
C PHE A 510 16.51 3.09 -19.09
N PRO A 511 16.02 4.19 -19.71
CA PRO A 511 15.07 4.14 -20.83
C PRO A 511 15.58 3.40 -22.07
N SER A 512 16.90 3.19 -22.17
CA SER A 512 17.54 2.43 -23.25
C SER A 512 17.61 0.91 -23.01
N THR A 513 17.13 0.42 -21.87
CA THR A 513 17.11 -1.02 -21.54
C THR A 513 15.85 -1.70 -22.09
N PHE A 514 15.89 -3.03 -22.21
CA PHE A 514 14.86 -3.80 -22.95
C PHE A 514 13.47 -3.73 -22.32
N LEU A 515 13.35 -3.87 -20.99
CA LEU A 515 12.07 -3.91 -20.29
C LEU A 515 12.01 -2.86 -19.18
N SER A 516 10.79 -2.46 -18.81
CA SER A 516 10.53 -1.42 -17.81
C SER A 516 10.72 -1.88 -16.36
N MET A 517 11.59 -2.85 -16.10
CA MET A 517 11.90 -3.36 -14.76
C MET A 517 13.43 -3.34 -14.56
N PRO A 518 13.95 -3.13 -13.34
CA PRO A 518 13.25 -3.21 -12.05
C PRO A 518 12.27 -2.07 -11.76
N THR A 519 11.30 -2.30 -10.87
CA THR A 519 10.34 -1.31 -10.35
C THR A 519 10.50 -1.11 -8.85
N PHE A 520 10.06 0.02 -8.31
CA PHE A 520 9.96 0.26 -6.86
C PHE A 520 8.68 -0.34 -6.25
N TRP A 521 7.57 0.41 -6.24
CA TRP A 521 6.37 0.12 -5.44
C TRP A 521 5.09 0.09 -6.28
N GLY A 522 5.14 -0.57 -7.44
CA GLY A 522 4.04 -0.68 -8.42
C GLY A 522 2.61 -0.83 -7.83
N PRO A 523 2.36 -1.69 -6.82
CA PRO A 523 1.03 -1.85 -6.21
C PRO A 523 0.49 -0.63 -5.44
N ARG A 524 1.30 0.41 -5.23
CA ARG A 524 0.89 1.69 -4.62
C ARG A 524 1.12 2.87 -5.57
N ALA A 525 2.21 2.82 -6.32
CA ALA A 525 2.57 3.77 -7.37
C ALA A 525 2.76 3.01 -8.71
N PRO A 526 1.68 2.76 -9.47
CA PRO A 526 1.80 2.02 -10.73
C PRO A 526 2.75 2.70 -11.72
N ASP A 527 3.50 1.91 -12.50
CA ASP A 527 4.39 2.42 -13.55
C ASP A 527 3.69 2.44 -14.91
N GLN A 528 3.30 1.26 -15.39
CA GLN A 528 2.59 1.09 -16.65
C GLN A 528 1.34 0.23 -16.45
N VAL A 529 0.21 0.72 -16.93
CA VAL A 529 -1.13 0.17 -16.63
C VAL A 529 -1.90 -0.13 -17.93
N LEU A 530 -2.93 -0.97 -17.83
CA LEU A 530 -3.90 -1.11 -18.93
C LEU A 530 -4.90 0.04 -18.84
N ALA A 531 -4.84 0.96 -19.80
CA ALA A 531 -5.80 2.05 -19.92
C ALA A 531 -7.21 1.52 -20.21
N ASP A 532 -8.22 2.23 -19.70
CA ASP A 532 -9.63 2.00 -20.00
C ASP A 532 -9.92 1.95 -21.51
N GLY A 533 -9.38 2.87 -22.32
CA GLY A 533 -9.59 2.88 -23.77
C GLY A 533 -9.12 1.59 -24.45
N ASN A 534 -7.97 1.07 -24.03
CA ASN A 534 -7.44 -0.20 -24.53
C ASN A 534 -8.36 -1.37 -24.11
N TYR A 535 -8.78 -1.40 -22.84
CA TYR A 535 -9.73 -2.40 -22.36
C TYR A 535 -11.07 -2.34 -23.12
N LEU A 536 -11.66 -1.16 -23.29
CA LEU A 536 -12.94 -0.98 -23.97
C LEU A 536 -12.90 -1.49 -25.41
N ARG A 537 -11.81 -1.22 -26.15
CA ARG A 537 -11.62 -1.79 -27.49
C ARG A 537 -11.51 -3.30 -27.45
N ALA A 538 -10.65 -3.85 -26.59
CA ALA A 538 -10.49 -5.30 -26.45
C ALA A 538 -11.83 -5.99 -26.13
N ALA A 539 -12.57 -5.47 -25.16
CA ALA A 539 -13.87 -5.98 -24.73
C ALA A 539 -14.92 -5.93 -25.86
N ALA A 540 -14.91 -4.89 -26.69
CA ALA A 540 -15.85 -4.72 -27.79
C ALA A 540 -15.62 -5.72 -28.94
N ILE A 541 -14.35 -6.05 -29.24
CA ILE A 541 -14.01 -6.88 -30.40
C ILE A 541 -13.71 -8.34 -30.06
N ALA A 542 -13.40 -8.67 -28.81
CA ALA A 542 -13.16 -10.06 -28.37
C ALA A 542 -14.31 -11.02 -28.69
N PRO A 543 -15.60 -10.65 -28.55
CA PRO A 543 -16.72 -11.53 -28.92
C PRO A 543 -16.78 -11.91 -30.41
N LEU A 544 -16.08 -11.19 -31.30
CA LEU A 544 -16.01 -11.51 -32.73
C LEU A 544 -15.08 -12.71 -33.03
N GLY A 545 -14.44 -13.27 -31.99
CA GLY A 545 -13.72 -14.53 -32.05
C GLY A 545 -12.39 -14.42 -32.79
N GLN A 546 -12.05 -15.49 -33.53
CA GLN A 546 -10.69 -15.66 -34.07
C GLN A 546 -10.27 -14.54 -35.03
N ALA A 547 -11.22 -13.93 -35.75
CA ALA A 547 -10.94 -12.85 -36.71
C ALA A 547 -10.32 -11.60 -36.04
N THR A 548 -10.65 -11.34 -34.77
CA THR A 548 -10.19 -10.16 -34.02
C THR A 548 -9.20 -10.49 -32.92
N GLN A 549 -8.80 -11.77 -32.78
CA GLN A 549 -7.96 -12.23 -31.67
C GLN A 549 -6.65 -11.45 -31.58
N GLN A 550 -5.94 -11.27 -32.69
CA GLN A 550 -4.68 -10.51 -32.70
C GLN A 550 -4.87 -9.05 -32.31
N GLN A 551 -5.96 -8.42 -32.77
CA GLN A 551 -6.28 -7.04 -32.45
C GLN A 551 -6.69 -6.88 -30.97
N THR A 552 -7.43 -7.85 -30.44
CA THR A 552 -7.78 -7.95 -29.01
C THR A 552 -6.51 -7.99 -28.16
N PHE A 553 -5.54 -8.84 -28.54
CA PHE A 553 -4.26 -8.93 -27.82
C PHE A 553 -3.44 -7.64 -27.91
N LYS A 554 -3.39 -6.97 -29.08
CA LYS A 554 -2.69 -5.67 -29.19
C LYS A 554 -3.21 -4.66 -28.16
N HIS A 555 -4.53 -4.58 -27.98
CA HIS A 555 -5.13 -3.70 -26.98
C HIS A 555 -4.78 -4.12 -25.56
N LEU A 556 -4.93 -5.40 -25.22
CA LEU A 556 -4.65 -5.90 -23.86
C LEU A 556 -3.15 -5.80 -23.49
N MET A 557 -2.26 -5.91 -24.47
CA MET A 557 -0.81 -5.87 -24.27
C MET A 557 -0.26 -4.44 -24.27
N ASN A 558 -1.00 -3.46 -24.81
CA ASN A 558 -0.58 -2.06 -24.79
C ASN A 558 -0.72 -1.47 -23.38
N ARG A 559 0.42 -1.33 -22.68
CA ARG A 559 0.50 -0.70 -21.35
C ARG A 559 0.97 0.75 -21.49
N VAL A 560 0.29 1.66 -20.82
CA VAL A 560 0.57 3.10 -20.89
C VAL A 560 1.20 3.59 -19.60
N ASP A 561 2.04 4.63 -19.68
CA ASP A 561 2.59 5.32 -18.51
C ASP A 561 1.47 5.84 -17.60
N TRP A 562 1.49 5.45 -16.33
CA TRP A 562 0.51 5.89 -15.34
C TRP A 562 0.70 7.37 -15.00
N LEU A 563 1.92 7.90 -15.05
CA LEU A 563 2.21 9.30 -14.73
C LEU A 563 2.07 10.24 -15.94
N ARG A 564 1.53 9.78 -17.07
CA ARG A 564 1.49 10.52 -18.35
C ARG A 564 0.96 11.95 -18.30
N ASP A 565 0.05 12.26 -17.37
CA ASP A 565 -0.51 13.62 -17.19
C ASP A 565 0.27 14.45 -16.15
N ILE A 566 1.10 13.81 -15.33
CA ILE A 566 1.87 14.39 -14.23
C ILE A 566 3.33 14.68 -14.63
N ARG A 567 3.88 13.97 -15.64
CA ARG A 567 5.30 14.08 -16.05
C ARG A 567 5.82 15.52 -16.21
N GLY A 568 5.01 16.44 -16.74
CA GLY A 568 5.41 17.84 -16.91
C GLY A 568 6.61 18.01 -17.86
N ASN A 569 7.25 19.18 -17.82
CA ASN A 569 8.39 19.49 -18.68
C ASN A 569 9.70 18.91 -18.16
N ASP A 570 9.86 18.85 -16.83
CA ASP A 570 11.05 18.38 -16.14
C ASP A 570 10.72 17.66 -14.82
N TYR A 571 11.77 17.24 -14.11
CA TYR A 571 11.67 16.58 -12.82
C TYR A 571 10.91 17.40 -11.76
N TYR A 572 11.14 18.71 -11.68
CA TYR A 572 10.56 19.57 -10.64
C TYR A 572 9.09 19.89 -10.91
N ASP A 573 8.74 20.07 -12.18
CA ASP A 573 7.35 20.20 -12.62
C ASP A 573 6.60 18.92 -12.30
N ARG A 574 7.18 17.72 -12.52
CA ARG A 574 6.58 16.44 -12.13
C ARG A 574 6.26 16.37 -10.63
N LEU A 575 7.21 16.76 -9.79
CA LEU A 575 7.02 16.81 -8.34
C LEU A 575 5.87 17.76 -7.96
N SER A 576 5.86 18.96 -8.56
CA SER A 576 4.85 19.99 -8.29
C SER A 576 3.46 19.56 -8.76
N ASN A 577 3.38 18.90 -9.92
CA ASN A 577 2.14 18.36 -10.48
C ASN A 577 1.56 17.28 -9.58
N MET A 578 2.37 16.33 -9.09
CA MET A 578 1.87 15.29 -8.18
C MET A 578 1.28 15.90 -6.90
N ILE A 579 1.91 16.92 -6.34
CA ILE A 579 1.38 17.62 -5.16
C ILE A 579 -0.02 18.20 -5.42
N ALA A 580 -0.24 18.77 -6.61
CA ALA A 580 -1.49 19.43 -6.96
C ALA A 580 -2.58 18.46 -7.46
N GLU A 581 -2.20 17.36 -8.10
CA GLU A 581 -3.08 16.57 -8.98
C GLU A 581 -3.06 15.07 -8.68
N TRP A 582 -2.46 14.63 -7.55
CA TRP A 582 -2.43 13.21 -7.16
C TRP A 582 -3.80 12.53 -7.25
N SER A 583 -4.88 13.23 -6.86
CA SER A 583 -6.24 12.68 -6.88
C SER A 583 -6.81 12.47 -8.29
N GLU A 584 -6.19 13.05 -9.32
CA GLU A 584 -6.63 12.95 -10.72
C GLU A 584 -6.17 11.66 -11.40
N LEU A 585 -5.09 11.04 -10.91
CA LEU A 585 -4.55 9.78 -11.43
C LEU A 585 -5.54 8.62 -11.28
N GLY A 586 -5.59 7.72 -12.26
CA GLY A 586 -6.49 6.55 -12.22
C GLY A 586 -6.07 5.47 -11.21
N MET A 587 -7.02 4.63 -10.80
CA MET A 587 -6.79 3.47 -9.92
C MET A 587 -6.85 2.17 -10.73
N VAL A 588 -5.97 1.21 -10.45
CA VAL A 588 -5.91 -0.10 -11.10
C VAL A 588 -6.84 -1.07 -10.38
N LEU A 589 -8.05 -1.21 -10.92
CA LEU A 589 -9.16 -1.91 -10.28
C LEU A 589 -9.69 -3.05 -11.15
N PRO A 590 -10.27 -4.11 -10.56
CA PRO A 590 -11.02 -5.13 -11.29
C PRO A 590 -12.14 -4.50 -12.13
N VAL A 591 -12.48 -5.14 -13.24
CA VAL A 591 -13.61 -4.71 -14.08
C VAL A 591 -14.87 -5.48 -13.74
N LYS A 592 -15.97 -4.76 -13.55
CA LYS A 592 -17.31 -5.32 -13.34
C LYS A 592 -17.82 -5.95 -14.63
N ASN A 593 -18.28 -7.20 -14.56
CA ASN A 593 -18.90 -7.93 -15.69
C ASN A 593 -18.02 -7.95 -16.96
N ALA A 594 -16.71 -8.18 -16.81
CA ALA A 594 -15.82 -8.33 -17.96
C ALA A 594 -16.33 -9.43 -18.92
N PRO A 595 -16.32 -9.22 -20.25
CA PRO A 595 -16.79 -10.23 -21.19
C PRO A 595 -16.05 -11.55 -21.02
N ALA A 596 -16.79 -12.67 -20.93
CA ALA A 596 -16.21 -14.01 -20.82
C ALA A 596 -15.37 -14.42 -22.06
N SER A 597 -15.51 -13.69 -23.17
CA SER A 597 -14.69 -13.86 -24.38
C SER A 597 -13.28 -13.28 -24.26
N LEU A 598 -13.00 -12.47 -23.23
CA LEU A 598 -11.64 -12.00 -22.99
C LEU A 598 -10.73 -13.17 -22.58
N PRO A 599 -9.50 -13.24 -23.11
CA PRO A 599 -8.59 -14.35 -22.85
C PRO A 599 -7.99 -14.33 -21.43
N VAL A 600 -8.19 -13.26 -20.67
CA VAL A 600 -7.59 -13.02 -19.35
C VAL A 600 -8.67 -12.93 -18.28
N GLN A 601 -8.50 -13.70 -17.20
CA GLN A 601 -9.37 -13.65 -16.01
C GLN A 601 -8.85 -12.62 -15.00
N ASP A 602 -9.72 -12.11 -14.12
CA ASP A 602 -9.37 -11.13 -13.08
C ASP A 602 -8.59 -9.91 -13.59
N LEU A 603 -8.92 -9.47 -14.81
CA LEU A 603 -8.30 -8.33 -15.46
C LEU A 603 -8.52 -7.06 -14.63
N ARG A 604 -7.42 -6.34 -14.37
CA ARG A 604 -7.43 -5.02 -13.74
C ARG A 604 -7.10 -3.95 -14.76
N VAL A 605 -7.86 -2.87 -14.72
CA VAL A 605 -7.83 -1.75 -15.65
C VAL A 605 -7.74 -0.47 -14.86
N GLU A 606 -7.03 0.50 -15.41
CA GLU A 606 -7.03 1.85 -14.88
C GLU A 606 -8.41 2.49 -15.03
N GLN A 607 -8.99 2.92 -13.90
CA GLN A 607 -10.34 3.48 -13.83
C GLN A 607 -10.33 4.77 -12.99
N GLY A 608 -11.29 5.66 -13.24
CA GLY A 608 -11.49 6.88 -12.44
C GLY A 608 -10.46 7.99 -12.67
N ARG A 609 -9.68 7.93 -13.77
CA ARG A 609 -8.81 9.03 -14.19
C ARG A 609 -9.66 10.25 -14.61
N ARG A 610 -9.19 11.44 -14.27
CA ARG A 610 -9.89 12.70 -14.55
C ARG A 610 -8.91 13.84 -14.85
N ASP A 611 -9.44 14.98 -15.28
CA ASP A 611 -8.73 16.25 -15.35
C ASP A 611 -9.58 17.40 -14.76
N SER A 612 -9.17 18.64 -15.01
CA SER A 612 -9.88 19.84 -14.55
C SER A 612 -11.29 20.02 -15.13
N ASN A 613 -11.63 19.33 -16.22
CA ASN A 613 -12.94 19.38 -16.88
C ASN A 613 -13.85 18.21 -16.45
N GLY A 614 -13.35 17.26 -15.65
CA GLY A 614 -14.11 16.12 -15.15
C GLY A 614 -13.48 14.77 -15.52
N PRO A 615 -14.25 13.66 -15.47
CA PRO A 615 -13.78 12.36 -15.91
C PRO A 615 -13.33 12.37 -17.38
N ILE A 616 -12.22 11.71 -17.68
CA ILE A 616 -11.74 11.59 -19.07
C ILE A 616 -12.57 10.52 -19.78
N ASP A 617 -13.36 10.93 -20.77
CA ASP A 617 -14.06 10.01 -21.67
C ASP A 617 -13.18 9.71 -22.89
N VAL A 618 -12.41 8.62 -22.80
CA VAL A 618 -11.56 8.14 -23.90
C VAL A 618 -12.35 7.78 -25.16
N THR A 619 -13.64 7.48 -25.04
CA THR A 619 -14.48 7.15 -26.21
C THR A 619 -14.79 8.37 -27.06
N ALA A 620 -14.59 9.58 -26.54
CA ALA A 620 -14.72 10.83 -27.28
C ALA A 620 -13.43 11.24 -28.04
N ASP A 621 -12.31 10.52 -27.88
CA ASP A 621 -11.06 10.81 -28.60
C ASP A 621 -11.20 10.46 -30.11
N PRO A 622 -10.93 11.39 -31.03
CA PRO A 622 -10.91 11.11 -32.47
C PRO A 622 -10.03 9.91 -32.88
N LYS A 623 -8.95 9.63 -32.14
CA LYS A 623 -8.08 8.46 -32.37
C LYS A 623 -8.79 7.15 -31.99
N TYR A 624 -9.57 7.14 -30.91
CA TYR A 624 -10.40 6.00 -30.52
C TYR A 624 -11.43 5.70 -31.62
N HIS A 625 -12.08 6.73 -32.14
CA HIS A 625 -13.00 6.64 -33.27
C HIS A 625 -12.34 6.10 -34.57
N ALA A 626 -11.10 6.52 -34.86
CA ALA A 626 -10.37 6.02 -36.02
C ALA A 626 -10.04 4.51 -35.90
N VAL A 627 -9.63 4.07 -34.70
CA VAL A 627 -9.43 2.64 -34.40
C VAL A 627 -10.73 1.87 -34.55
N GLU A 628 -11.84 2.39 -34.03
CA GLU A 628 -13.16 1.77 -34.19
C GLU A 628 -13.60 1.64 -35.65
N ASP A 629 -13.40 2.68 -36.46
CA ASP A 629 -13.69 2.65 -37.90
C ASP A 629 -12.90 1.53 -38.58
N MET A 630 -11.60 1.42 -38.28
CA MET A 630 -10.73 0.38 -38.83
C MET A 630 -11.19 -1.03 -38.42
N GLU A 631 -11.51 -1.22 -37.14
CA GLU A 631 -11.95 -2.51 -36.61
C GLU A 631 -13.35 -2.89 -37.08
N SER A 632 -14.17 -1.93 -37.49
CA SER A 632 -15.46 -2.23 -38.08
C SER A 632 -15.36 -3.04 -39.38
N LEU A 633 -14.21 -3.01 -40.06
CA LEU A 633 -13.95 -3.79 -41.28
C LEU A 633 -13.86 -5.30 -41.02
N PHE A 634 -13.82 -5.75 -39.75
CA PHE A 634 -14.00 -7.17 -39.41
C PHE A 634 -15.44 -7.67 -39.62
N LEU A 635 -16.40 -6.75 -39.81
CA LEU A 635 -17.80 -7.05 -40.09
C LEU A 635 -18.18 -6.55 -41.50
N PRO A 636 -19.24 -7.08 -42.14
CA PRO A 636 -19.77 -6.52 -43.38
C PRO A 636 -20.14 -5.04 -43.21
N GLN A 637 -19.65 -4.16 -44.08
CA GLN A 637 -19.85 -2.71 -43.97
C GLN A 637 -20.61 -2.11 -45.16
N THR A 638 -21.39 -1.06 -44.89
CA THR A 638 -21.96 -0.17 -45.91
C THR A 638 -21.46 1.26 -45.69
N THR A 639 -21.28 2.02 -46.77
CA THR A 639 -20.83 3.43 -46.72
C THR A 639 -21.76 4.31 -45.89
N ALA A 640 -23.07 4.03 -45.93
CA ALA A 640 -24.08 4.71 -45.13
C ALA A 640 -23.92 4.43 -43.62
N GLY A 641 -23.58 3.19 -43.22
CA GLY A 641 -23.38 2.83 -41.82
C GLY A 641 -22.12 3.45 -41.19
N LEU A 642 -21.07 3.70 -41.99
CA LEU A 642 -19.89 4.43 -41.53
C LEU A 642 -20.18 5.93 -41.36
N ALA A 643 -20.89 6.55 -42.31
CA ALA A 643 -21.28 7.96 -42.24
C ALA A 643 -22.22 8.24 -41.06
N GLN A 644 -23.19 7.35 -40.81
CA GLN A 644 -24.11 7.45 -39.68
C GLN A 644 -23.38 7.37 -38.33
N ARG A 645 -22.42 6.44 -38.19
CA ARG A 645 -21.60 6.34 -36.97
C ARG A 645 -20.78 7.60 -36.73
N ARG A 646 -20.14 8.15 -37.76
CA ARG A 646 -19.38 9.39 -37.66
C ARG A 646 -20.25 10.59 -37.23
N GLY A 647 -21.47 10.69 -37.75
CA GLY A 647 -22.42 11.76 -37.39
C GLY A 647 -22.96 11.69 -35.96
N ALA A 648 -22.89 10.52 -35.30
CA ALA A 648 -23.38 10.33 -33.93
C ALA A 648 -22.30 10.56 -32.84
N ARG A 649 -21.04 10.75 -33.23
CA ARG A 649 -19.91 10.86 -32.29
C ARG A 649 -19.86 12.23 -31.63
N LYS A 650 -19.60 12.24 -30.33
CA LYS A 650 -19.25 13.44 -29.59
C LYS A 650 -17.72 13.54 -29.52
N THR A 651 -17.21 14.75 -29.62
CA THR A 651 -15.79 15.05 -29.39
C THR A 651 -15.67 15.87 -28.12
N ALA A 652 -14.78 15.45 -27.22
CA ALA A 652 -14.43 16.23 -26.03
C ALA A 652 -13.20 17.12 -26.33
N PRO A 653 -13.02 18.24 -25.60
CA PRO A 653 -11.76 18.95 -25.62
C PRO A 653 -10.60 18.02 -25.18
N PRO A 654 -9.37 18.26 -25.67
CA PRO A 654 -8.22 17.46 -25.25
C PRO A 654 -7.96 17.63 -23.75
N PRO A 655 -7.32 16.64 -23.11
CA PRO A 655 -6.91 16.75 -21.70
C PRO A 655 -6.05 17.98 -21.43
N LYS A 656 -6.06 18.45 -20.18
CA LYS A 656 -5.37 19.66 -19.69
C LYS A 656 -3.91 19.81 -20.15
N ARG A 657 -3.14 18.72 -20.31
CA ARG A 657 -1.74 18.76 -20.78
C ARG A 657 -1.54 17.92 -22.03
N THR A 658 -0.85 18.49 -23.01
CA THR A 658 -0.63 17.88 -24.35
C THR A 658 0.85 17.69 -24.71
N TYR A 659 1.79 18.01 -23.82
CA TYR A 659 3.22 18.06 -24.14
C TYR A 659 3.99 16.88 -23.55
N ARG A 660 4.97 16.36 -24.29
CA ARG A 660 5.95 15.40 -23.78
C ARG A 660 7.06 16.12 -23.00
N PRO A 661 7.81 15.42 -22.13
CA PRO A 661 9.02 15.95 -21.52
C PRO A 661 9.96 16.55 -22.58
N GLY A 662 10.35 17.82 -22.40
CA GLY A 662 11.21 18.55 -23.34
C GLY A 662 10.50 19.26 -24.51
N GLU A 663 9.17 19.21 -24.60
CA GLU A 663 8.39 20.01 -25.55
C GLU A 663 7.91 21.31 -24.88
N ILE A 664 8.81 22.28 -24.66
CA ILE A 664 8.63 23.75 -24.71
C ILE A 664 10.01 24.40 -24.66
#